data_AF-A0A5B9MDQ8-F1
#
_entry.id   AF-A0A5B9MDQ8-F1
#
_cell.length_a   1.000
_cell.length_b   1.000
_cell.length_c   1.000
_cell.angle_alpha   90.00
_cell.angle_beta   90.00
_cell.angle_gamma   90.00
#
_symmetry.space_group_name_H-M   'P 1'
#
loop_
_entity.id
_entity.type
_entity.pdbx_description
1 polymer ?
#
loop_
_entity_poly.entity_id
_entity_poly.type
_entity_poly.pdbx_seq_one_letter_code
_entity_poly.pdbx_strand_id
1 'polypeptide(L)'
;MMKRSTRLKLRIATPLVVLCAVFFSTHVAAQQPIIDDSVVFAEQDGLVAVEAEHFFKQTAADVRAFYLTHSQATPEITPDGDPPHVGGASGGAYLEILPDTRRTHGDKLIRGTNFAPEPGALAVLHYKVDISTPGTYYVWVRAHSTGSEDNGLHVGIDGTWPESGQRLQWCQGKHSWRWESKQRTEQQHCGEPHKIFLEIDQPGEHVIHFSMREDGFEFDKFLMTTDRNFTRPEDAGPPPQIKRGTLPKAFPSVAVTDTKSAANTAPAPDGPLELSAAAFAAGQGTGYYLDRGKWMAVNPEQHKRGSIEKTFPFPTGRYNVTLRTIGENDGQSSYGLSIDGERIGSYTNPLGDAMYAEGKAYHKTWKNTPITEGAMIGVTSEIGSKDGQEFSRARWSAVTFTAADEATGKAIAPLLAKQAGEEKHTAAATPNSSPTVPSSKDPLQLPRKADGDGSVNVSGELKQWHKVTLDLSGPYAHEKDNAPNPFTDYRMTVAFKHSGGKTYTVPGYFAADGNAGNTSAESGTHWRAHFAPDQTGSWTYSVAFHRGNLAALDPDAPSQTVAPFDGASGSFEIAASDKSGRDLRGQGRLSYVGKHYLQFAGTKTYFLKVGADAPETLLAYADFDNTIAGNPKKAPLKTWSPHLQDWNSGDPTWADGKGKGLIGAVNYLSGKGCNAFSFLTYNAGGDGDNVWPFIQREDKLHYDCSKLDQWGIVFDHGTAKGMYLHFKMQETEIDDHTKHKASGLVPESLDGGNLGTQRKLYCRELIARYGHNLALNWNLGEENTQTTEQLQAMINYIADLDAYGHNIVVHTFPSQQDKVYRPLLGDKSKLTGVSLQNSSLETTHAQTAKWVSESSAAGKPWIVAFDESGSAAHAQCPDLGYNGFDGHDRTGKMAYTQHKVRKQTLWGTLMAGGAGNEYYFGYQFDENDIVCEDWRSRDQSWDYCRIAIGFFHDHQIPFWEMKNVDEIIGNPERKPTKYCFAKADDTYLVYLCEGGTTALDLSGAKGQYDVRWFNPRNGGALQTGSTTSVTGGGKVALGQAPSDPNEDWLIVVRKK
;
A
#
# COMPACT_ATOMS: atom_id res chain seq x y z
N MET A 1 37.61 -39.74 52.99
CA MET A 1 37.86 -39.83 54.44
C MET A 1 36.54 -39.54 55.15
N MET A 2 36.00 -40.55 55.84
CA MET A 2 34.76 -40.47 56.63
C MET A 2 34.84 -39.39 57.72
N LYS A 3 33.71 -38.75 58.04
CA LYS A 3 32.95 -39.01 59.30
C LYS A 3 31.78 -38.01 59.41
N ARG A 4 30.54 -38.51 59.38
CA ARG A 4 29.68 -38.93 60.53
C ARG A 4 29.01 -37.72 61.19
N SER A 5 27.70 -37.53 61.08
CA SER A 5 26.56 -38.34 61.58
C SER A 5 26.44 -38.37 63.10
N THR A 6 25.29 -37.90 63.61
CA THR A 6 24.43 -38.55 64.64
C THR A 6 23.17 -37.67 64.80
N ARG A 7 21.94 -38.18 64.57
CA ARG A 7 21.11 -39.02 65.47
C ARG A 7 20.65 -38.23 66.73
N LEU A 8 19.42 -38.31 67.26
CA LEU A 8 18.22 -39.13 67.01
C LEU A 8 17.18 -38.82 68.11
N LYS A 9 15.87 -38.82 67.77
CA LYS A 9 14.67 -39.23 68.56
C LYS A 9 14.27 -38.46 69.84
N LEU A 10 13.02 -38.47 70.35
CA LEU A 10 11.65 -38.87 69.94
C LEU A 10 10.88 -39.10 71.25
N ARG A 11 9.68 -38.53 71.45
CA ARG A 11 8.58 -39.18 72.23
C ARG A 11 7.22 -38.66 71.73
N ILE A 12 6.41 -39.53 71.10
CA ILE A 12 5.24 -40.29 71.60
C ILE A 12 3.92 -39.49 71.52
N ALA A 13 2.99 -39.98 70.68
CA ALA A 13 1.54 -40.08 70.95
C ALA A 13 0.84 -40.94 69.87
N THR A 14 -0.19 -41.69 70.27
CA THR A 14 -1.08 -42.56 69.49
C THR A 14 -2.54 -42.13 69.77
N PRO A 15 -3.56 -42.62 69.04
CA PRO A 15 -4.03 -42.16 67.72
C PRO A 15 -5.40 -41.43 67.79
N LEU A 16 -5.70 -40.59 66.81
CA LEU A 16 -7.07 -40.16 66.51
C LEU A 16 -7.27 -40.23 64.99
N VAL A 17 -8.26 -41.00 64.56
CA VAL A 17 -8.70 -41.11 63.17
C VAL A 17 -9.30 -39.77 62.75
N VAL A 18 -8.67 -39.10 61.79
CA VAL A 18 -9.22 -37.94 61.09
C VAL A 18 -9.08 -38.17 59.59
N LEU A 19 -10.22 -38.11 58.91
CA LEU A 19 -10.39 -38.19 57.47
C LEU A 19 -9.73 -36.94 56.83
N CYS A 20 -8.49 -37.04 56.35
CA CYS A 20 -7.84 -35.97 55.60
C CYS A 20 -8.31 -36.00 54.13
N ALA A 21 -9.23 -35.11 53.78
CA ALA A 21 -9.39 -34.67 52.40
C ALA A 21 -8.16 -33.85 52.03
N VAL A 22 -7.32 -34.39 51.14
CA VAL A 22 -6.16 -33.68 50.59
C VAL A 22 -6.69 -32.60 49.66
N PHE A 23 -6.59 -31.33 50.07
CA PHE A 23 -6.65 -30.21 49.14
C PHE A 23 -5.37 -30.26 48.29
N PHE A 24 -5.46 -30.85 47.10
CA PHE A 24 -4.45 -30.65 46.05
C PHE A 24 -4.48 -29.17 45.67
N SER A 25 -3.33 -28.49 45.70
CA SER A 25 -3.27 -27.11 45.20
C SER A 25 -3.58 -27.11 43.70
N THR A 26 -4.38 -26.14 43.26
CA THR A 26 -4.84 -25.95 41.88
C THR A 26 -3.69 -25.90 40.87
N HIS A 27 -2.49 -25.46 41.29
CA HIS A 27 -1.28 -25.39 40.47
C HIS A 27 -0.74 -26.75 40.01
N VAL A 28 -0.75 -27.77 40.88
CA VAL A 28 -0.18 -29.08 40.53
C VAL A 28 -1.05 -29.78 39.49
N ALA A 29 -2.37 -29.52 39.49
CA ALA A 29 -3.32 -30.11 38.55
C ALA A 29 -3.16 -29.57 37.11
N ALA A 30 -2.85 -28.27 36.95
CA ALA A 30 -2.70 -27.65 35.62
C ALA A 30 -1.44 -28.10 34.86
N GLN A 31 -0.47 -28.71 35.55
CA GLN A 31 0.78 -29.23 34.97
C GLN A 31 0.67 -30.72 34.58
N GLN A 32 -0.32 -31.44 35.09
CA GLN A 32 -0.48 -32.88 34.83
C GLN A 32 -1.06 -33.14 33.43
N PRO A 33 -0.65 -34.23 32.77
CA PRO A 33 -1.25 -34.63 31.49
C PRO A 33 -2.73 -35.00 31.67
N ILE A 34 -3.58 -34.56 30.73
CA ILE A 34 -5.01 -34.89 30.71
C ILE A 34 -5.32 -36.19 29.95
N ILE A 35 -4.30 -36.80 29.37
CA ILE A 35 -4.34 -38.12 28.74
C ILE A 35 -3.24 -39.01 29.30
N ASP A 36 -3.44 -40.32 29.28
CA ASP A 36 -2.39 -41.29 29.62
C ASP A 36 -1.58 -41.71 28.38
N ASP A 37 -0.54 -42.51 28.62
CA ASP A 37 0.39 -42.93 27.58
C ASP A 37 -0.17 -44.04 26.65
N SER A 38 -1.43 -44.45 26.82
CA SER A 38 -2.11 -45.37 25.89
C SER A 38 -2.63 -44.69 24.62
N VAL A 39 -2.74 -43.36 24.63
CA VAL A 39 -3.20 -42.56 23.49
C VAL A 39 -2.09 -42.40 22.46
N VAL A 40 -2.40 -42.74 21.20
CA VAL A 40 -1.51 -42.62 20.06
C VAL A 40 -2.26 -41.95 18.91
N PHE A 41 -1.71 -40.86 18.39
CA PHE A 41 -2.25 -40.13 17.24
C PHE A 41 -1.89 -40.84 15.93
N ALA A 42 -2.80 -40.85 14.96
CA ALA A 42 -2.58 -41.49 13.67
C ALA A 42 -2.08 -40.47 12.65
N GLU A 43 -1.11 -40.88 11.84
CA GLU A 43 -0.83 -40.26 10.55
C GLU A 43 -1.86 -40.70 9.50
N GLN A 44 -2.32 -39.75 8.71
CA GLN A 44 -3.20 -39.97 7.58
C GLN A 44 -2.74 -39.16 6.38
N ASP A 45 -2.46 -39.83 5.26
CA ASP A 45 -2.09 -39.23 3.97
C ASP A 45 -0.90 -38.25 4.07
N GLY A 46 0.08 -38.60 4.90
CA GLY A 46 1.28 -37.81 5.17
C GLY A 46 1.03 -36.65 6.14
N LEU A 47 -0.06 -36.64 6.91
CA LEU A 47 -0.40 -35.58 7.86
C LEU A 47 -0.74 -36.11 9.25
N VAL A 48 -0.20 -35.46 10.28
CA VAL A 48 -0.52 -35.69 11.71
C VAL A 48 -0.95 -34.35 12.31
N ALA A 49 -1.99 -34.32 13.14
CA ALA A 49 -2.41 -33.14 13.88
C ALA A 49 -2.73 -33.49 15.34
N VAL A 50 -2.34 -32.63 16.28
CA VAL A 50 -2.41 -32.90 17.73
C VAL A 50 -2.63 -31.59 18.50
N GLU A 51 -3.61 -31.55 19.40
CA GLU A 51 -3.80 -30.43 20.35
C GLU A 51 -2.68 -30.42 21.40
N ALA A 52 -2.18 -29.24 21.76
CA ALA A 52 -1.04 -29.12 22.66
C ALA A 52 -1.34 -29.68 24.06
N GLU A 53 -2.56 -29.50 24.56
CA GLU A 53 -2.97 -30.04 25.87
C GLU A 53 -3.01 -31.57 25.93
N HIS A 54 -3.01 -32.26 24.77
CA HIS A 54 -3.03 -33.71 24.70
C HIS A 54 -1.62 -34.35 24.76
N PHE A 55 -0.75 -33.83 25.61
CA PHE A 55 0.52 -34.49 25.95
C PHE A 55 0.28 -35.60 26.98
N PHE A 56 0.99 -36.73 26.86
CA PHE A 56 0.89 -37.81 27.85
C PHE A 56 1.92 -37.69 28.98
N LYS A 57 2.95 -36.85 28.79
CA LYS A 57 4.04 -36.66 29.74
C LYS A 57 4.70 -35.30 29.55
N GLN A 58 5.10 -34.69 30.66
CA GLN A 58 5.95 -33.50 30.70
C GLN A 58 7.20 -33.78 31.56
N THR A 59 8.38 -33.32 31.14
CA THR A 59 9.66 -33.49 31.86
C THR A 59 10.48 -32.18 31.88
N ALA A 60 11.57 -32.14 32.66
CA ALA A 60 12.43 -30.96 32.81
C ALA A 60 11.64 -29.70 33.27
N ALA A 61 10.71 -29.91 34.20
CA ALA A 61 9.67 -28.95 34.54
C ALA A 61 9.90 -28.22 35.88
N ASP A 62 11.10 -28.34 36.45
CA ASP A 62 11.43 -27.82 37.79
C ASP A 62 11.65 -26.29 37.81
N VAL A 63 12.02 -25.71 36.67
CA VAL A 63 12.34 -24.27 36.52
C VAL A 63 11.24 -23.52 35.76
N ARG A 64 10.72 -24.15 34.70
CA ARG A 64 9.61 -23.71 33.87
C ARG A 64 8.79 -24.92 33.49
N ALA A 65 7.49 -24.76 33.38
CA ALA A 65 6.61 -25.81 32.91
C ALA A 65 5.50 -25.22 32.04
N PHE A 66 4.97 -26.03 31.14
CA PHE A 66 3.70 -25.78 30.49
C PHE A 66 2.56 -26.04 31.48
N TYR A 67 1.64 -25.08 31.58
CA TYR A 67 0.43 -25.18 32.37
C TYR A 67 -0.79 -25.02 31.48
N LEU A 68 -1.81 -25.83 31.74
CA LEU A 68 -3.07 -25.83 31.01
C LEU A 68 -3.94 -24.64 31.41
N THR A 69 -4.37 -23.87 30.41
CA THR A 69 -5.30 -22.75 30.54
C THR A 69 -6.55 -23.01 29.71
N HIS A 70 -7.73 -22.86 30.32
CA HIS A 70 -9.03 -22.99 29.63
C HIS A 70 -10.09 -22.10 30.29
N SER A 71 -11.28 -22.04 29.70
CA SER A 71 -12.34 -21.08 30.06
C SER A 71 -12.90 -21.19 31.48
N GLN A 72 -12.52 -22.22 32.21
CA GLN A 72 -13.00 -22.49 33.57
C GLN A 72 -11.84 -22.52 34.59
N ALA A 73 -10.59 -22.48 34.14
CA ALA A 73 -9.41 -22.49 35.01
C ALA A 73 -8.19 -21.85 34.31
N THR A 74 -7.57 -20.91 35.00
CA THR A 74 -6.28 -20.29 34.63
C THR A 74 -5.27 -20.55 35.75
N PRO A 75 -4.04 -20.98 35.45
CA PRO A 75 -3.00 -21.18 36.45
C PRO A 75 -2.62 -19.86 37.16
N GLU A 76 -2.61 -19.84 38.50
CA GLU A 76 -2.20 -18.65 39.28
C GLU A 76 -0.66 -18.58 39.47
N ILE A 77 0.14 -18.87 38.42
CA ILE A 77 1.61 -18.90 38.50
C ILE A 77 2.19 -17.54 38.12
N THR A 78 2.71 -16.79 39.10
CA THR A 78 3.29 -15.46 38.86
C THR A 78 4.83 -15.45 38.82
N PRO A 79 5.46 -14.50 38.10
CA PRO A 79 4.83 -13.53 37.22
C PRO A 79 4.21 -14.20 35.99
N ASP A 80 3.05 -13.68 35.63
CA ASP A 80 2.35 -13.91 34.37
C ASP A 80 1.78 -12.53 34.02
N GLY A 81 2.21 -12.01 32.88
CA GLY A 81 1.91 -10.65 32.46
C GLY A 81 0.73 -10.53 31.52
N ASP A 82 0.24 -11.67 31.03
CA ASP A 82 -0.68 -11.74 29.91
C ASP A 82 -2.08 -12.14 30.41
N PRO A 83 -3.15 -11.58 29.82
CA PRO A 83 -4.49 -12.07 30.12
C PRO A 83 -4.68 -13.47 29.48
N PRO A 84 -5.55 -14.34 30.02
CA PRO A 84 -5.78 -15.65 29.41
C PRO A 84 -6.34 -15.55 27.98
N HIS A 85 -5.68 -16.17 27.00
CA HIS A 85 -6.06 -16.09 25.57
C HIS A 85 -6.88 -17.29 25.06
N VAL A 86 -7.76 -17.85 25.89
CA VAL A 86 -8.57 -19.03 25.55
C VAL A 86 -9.48 -18.79 24.31
N GLY A 87 -9.81 -17.53 24.01
CA GLY A 87 -10.61 -17.16 22.84
C GLY A 87 -9.93 -17.57 21.53
N GLY A 88 -10.53 -18.52 20.80
CA GLY A 88 -10.03 -19.02 19.51
C GLY A 88 -8.97 -20.12 19.59
N ALA A 89 -8.60 -20.55 20.79
CA ALA A 89 -7.78 -21.75 20.97
C ALA A 89 -8.55 -22.98 20.44
N SER A 90 -7.86 -23.82 19.70
CA SER A 90 -8.35 -25.14 19.29
C SER A 90 -8.62 -25.98 20.53
N GLY A 91 -9.63 -26.86 20.50
CA GLY A 91 -10.00 -27.64 21.69
C GLY A 91 -10.56 -26.83 22.88
N GLY A 92 -10.55 -25.49 22.84
CA GLY A 92 -11.01 -24.61 23.91
C GLY A 92 -10.01 -24.44 25.06
N ALA A 93 -8.74 -24.80 24.84
CA ALA A 93 -7.66 -24.71 25.82
C ALA A 93 -6.30 -24.50 25.12
N TYR A 94 -5.30 -24.07 25.87
CA TYR A 94 -3.91 -23.99 25.40
C TYR A 94 -2.94 -24.23 26.57
N LEU A 95 -1.66 -24.40 26.25
CA LEU A 95 -0.58 -24.53 27.24
C LEU A 95 0.29 -23.28 27.27
N GLU A 96 0.69 -22.84 28.46
CA GLU A 96 1.56 -21.67 28.63
C GLU A 96 2.79 -21.98 29.48
N ILE A 97 3.96 -21.48 29.06
CA ILE A 97 5.22 -21.69 29.78
C ILE A 97 5.38 -20.66 30.90
N LEU A 98 5.13 -21.08 32.15
CA LEU A 98 5.16 -20.19 33.31
C LEU A 98 6.27 -20.57 34.32
N PRO A 99 6.72 -19.62 35.17
CA PRO A 99 6.38 -18.20 35.17
C PRO A 99 6.98 -17.42 33.99
N ASP A 100 6.24 -16.44 33.46
CA ASP A 100 6.70 -15.53 32.42
C ASP A 100 7.46 -14.33 33.04
N THR A 101 8.78 -14.38 32.93
CA THR A 101 9.67 -13.39 33.53
C THR A 101 10.35 -12.49 32.51
N ARG A 102 10.09 -12.67 31.22
CA ARG A 102 10.74 -11.93 30.14
C ARG A 102 9.75 -11.59 29.04
N ARG A 103 9.04 -10.48 29.25
CA ARG A 103 7.95 -10.02 28.37
C ARG A 103 8.42 -9.07 27.28
N THR A 104 9.48 -8.32 27.57
CA THR A 104 9.98 -7.27 26.70
C THR A 104 11.49 -7.38 26.52
N HIS A 105 12.01 -6.76 25.46
CA HIS A 105 13.45 -6.70 25.23
C HIS A 105 14.25 -6.04 26.38
N GLY A 106 13.58 -5.21 27.20
CA GLY A 106 14.16 -4.58 28.37
C GLY A 106 14.32 -5.52 29.57
N ASP A 107 13.60 -6.64 29.59
CA ASP A 107 13.70 -7.63 30.64
C ASP A 107 14.99 -8.46 30.50
N LYS A 108 15.61 -8.75 31.64
CA LYS A 108 16.91 -9.42 31.66
C LYS A 108 16.79 -10.84 31.10
N LEU A 109 17.55 -11.13 30.05
CA LEU A 109 17.72 -12.49 29.53
C LEU A 109 18.60 -13.32 30.47
N ILE A 110 18.06 -14.44 30.93
CA ILE A 110 18.69 -15.40 31.84
C ILE A 110 18.63 -16.79 31.19
N ARG A 111 19.77 -17.22 30.65
CA ARG A 111 19.93 -18.53 30.01
C ARG A 111 19.71 -19.66 31.03
N GLY A 112 18.91 -20.67 30.64
CA GLY A 112 18.53 -21.77 31.53
C GLY A 112 17.45 -21.41 32.54
N THR A 113 16.73 -20.29 32.34
CA THR A 113 15.58 -19.91 33.17
C THR A 113 14.46 -19.34 32.32
N ASN A 114 14.62 -18.14 31.76
CA ASN A 114 13.62 -17.49 30.90
C ASN A 114 13.97 -17.58 29.40
N PHE A 115 15.14 -18.12 29.10
CA PHE A 115 15.57 -18.41 27.74
C PHE A 115 16.39 -19.72 27.71
N ALA A 116 15.99 -20.67 26.86
CA ALA A 116 16.63 -21.97 26.67
C ALA A 116 17.12 -22.12 25.22
N PRO A 117 18.37 -21.75 24.91
CA PRO A 117 18.92 -21.93 23.57
C PRO A 117 19.14 -23.41 23.22
N GLU A 118 19.41 -24.25 24.23
CA GLU A 118 19.61 -25.69 24.06
C GLU A 118 18.25 -26.41 24.08
N PRO A 119 17.89 -27.15 23.01
CA PRO A 119 16.63 -27.88 22.96
C PRO A 119 16.59 -29.02 24.00
N GLY A 120 15.40 -29.32 24.51
CA GLY A 120 15.18 -30.36 25.53
C GLY A 120 15.63 -30.00 26.95
N ALA A 121 16.17 -28.80 27.17
CA ALA A 121 16.72 -28.40 28.47
C ALA A 121 15.64 -28.04 29.51
N LEU A 122 14.52 -27.44 29.09
CA LEU A 122 13.44 -26.96 29.95
C LEU A 122 12.06 -27.25 29.34
N ALA A 123 11.08 -27.51 30.20
CA ALA A 123 9.66 -27.74 29.90
C ALA A 123 9.45 -28.57 28.63
N VAL A 124 9.59 -29.89 28.74
CA VAL A 124 9.54 -30.80 27.58
C VAL A 124 8.22 -31.58 27.58
N LEU A 125 7.41 -31.40 26.54
CA LEU A 125 6.18 -32.14 26.28
C LEU A 125 6.45 -33.37 25.41
N HIS A 126 5.65 -34.44 25.59
CA HIS A 126 5.79 -35.71 24.87
C HIS A 126 4.44 -36.17 24.30
N TYR A 127 4.43 -36.54 23.02
CA TYR A 127 3.24 -36.99 22.27
C TYR A 127 3.56 -38.28 21.51
N LYS A 128 2.70 -39.30 21.56
CA LYS A 128 2.87 -40.53 20.77
C LYS A 128 2.15 -40.41 19.44
N VAL A 129 2.85 -40.61 18.33
CA VAL A 129 2.29 -40.60 16.97
C VAL A 129 2.66 -41.90 16.25
N ASP A 130 1.73 -42.48 15.49
CA ASP A 130 1.97 -43.65 14.65
C ASP A 130 2.13 -43.17 13.21
N ILE A 131 3.36 -43.22 12.69
CA ILE A 131 3.72 -42.81 11.34
C ILE A 131 3.65 -44.02 10.42
N SER A 132 2.77 -44.00 9.42
CA SER A 132 2.68 -45.08 8.43
C SER A 132 3.54 -44.82 7.20
N THR A 133 3.82 -43.55 6.90
CA THR A 133 4.59 -43.10 5.75
C THR A 133 5.92 -42.47 6.18
N PRO A 134 7.07 -43.16 6.03
CA PRO A 134 8.38 -42.54 6.26
C PRO A 134 8.64 -41.35 5.34
N GLY A 135 9.38 -40.36 5.81
CA GLY A 135 9.77 -39.19 5.03
C GLY A 135 10.09 -37.96 5.86
N THR A 136 10.29 -36.84 5.17
CA THR A 136 10.51 -35.53 5.77
C THR A 136 9.16 -34.91 6.16
N TYR A 137 8.95 -34.69 7.46
CA TYR A 137 7.75 -34.07 7.99
C TYR A 137 8.03 -32.63 8.42
N TYR A 138 7.44 -31.67 7.71
CA TYR A 138 7.49 -30.24 8.06
C TYR A 138 6.56 -29.96 9.24
N VAL A 139 7.10 -29.34 10.29
CA VAL A 139 6.37 -29.14 11.54
C VAL A 139 5.81 -27.73 11.62
N TRP A 140 4.49 -27.65 11.74
CA TRP A 140 3.74 -26.43 11.95
C TRP A 140 3.21 -26.38 13.37
N VAL A 141 3.29 -25.22 14.00
CA VAL A 141 2.73 -24.99 15.34
C VAL A 141 1.83 -23.77 15.31
N ARG A 142 0.67 -23.88 15.96
CA ARG A 142 -0.27 -22.80 16.26
C ARG A 142 0.04 -22.28 17.65
N ALA A 143 0.39 -21.00 17.73
CA ALA A 143 0.75 -20.33 18.97
C ALA A 143 0.12 -18.94 19.04
N HIS A 144 -0.04 -18.44 20.25
CA HIS A 144 -0.39 -17.05 20.53
C HIS A 144 0.87 -16.41 21.12
N SER A 145 1.29 -15.30 20.53
CA SER A 145 2.46 -14.58 21.03
C SER A 145 2.10 -13.13 21.22
N THR A 146 2.32 -12.62 22.41
CA THR A 146 2.04 -11.26 22.84
C THR A 146 3.20 -10.32 22.53
N GLY A 147 4.44 -10.82 22.43
CA GLY A 147 5.63 -9.97 22.39
C GLY A 147 6.81 -10.50 21.56
N SER A 148 7.97 -9.86 21.71
CA SER A 148 9.21 -10.28 21.03
C SER A 148 9.93 -11.42 21.75
N GLU A 149 9.51 -11.76 22.96
CA GLU A 149 10.30 -12.57 23.89
C GLU A 149 9.63 -13.87 24.33
N ASP A 150 8.41 -14.14 23.85
CA ASP A 150 7.54 -15.29 24.14
C ASP A 150 7.25 -16.11 22.86
N ASN A 151 8.21 -16.17 21.93
CA ASN A 151 7.88 -16.40 20.53
C ASN A 151 8.71 -17.47 19.84
N GLY A 152 9.23 -18.44 20.60
CA GLY A 152 9.87 -19.62 20.04
C GLY A 152 9.78 -20.90 20.86
N LEU A 153 9.91 -22.02 20.14
CA LEU A 153 10.01 -23.39 20.64
C LEU A 153 11.11 -24.16 19.92
N HIS A 154 11.42 -25.35 20.43
CA HIS A 154 12.13 -26.40 19.69
C HIS A 154 11.23 -27.64 19.57
N VAL A 155 11.42 -28.42 18.51
CA VAL A 155 10.78 -29.72 18.26
C VAL A 155 11.83 -30.83 18.12
N GLY A 156 11.51 -32.02 18.62
CA GLY A 156 12.36 -33.20 18.58
C GLY A 156 11.57 -34.49 18.36
N ILE A 157 12.29 -35.60 18.21
CA ILE A 157 11.71 -36.94 17.99
C ILE A 157 12.55 -38.02 18.68
N ASP A 158 11.88 -38.97 19.35
CA ASP A 158 12.48 -40.15 20.01
C ASP A 158 13.67 -39.84 20.93
N GLY A 159 13.53 -38.77 21.71
CA GLY A 159 14.55 -38.26 22.64
C GLY A 159 15.69 -37.49 21.98
N THR A 160 15.63 -37.27 20.66
CA THR A 160 16.63 -36.53 19.88
C THR A 160 16.09 -35.16 19.44
N TRP A 161 17.00 -34.21 19.22
CA TRP A 161 16.69 -32.82 18.86
C TRP A 161 17.48 -32.41 17.61
N PRO A 162 17.03 -32.81 16.41
CA PRO A 162 17.75 -32.49 15.16
C PRO A 162 17.86 -30.99 14.97
N GLU A 163 18.91 -30.51 14.29
CA GLU A 163 19.08 -29.07 14.02
C GLU A 163 17.86 -28.49 13.31
N SER A 164 17.26 -29.23 12.37
CA SER A 164 16.03 -28.87 11.66
C SER A 164 14.80 -28.77 12.56
N GLY A 165 14.84 -29.22 13.81
CA GLY A 165 13.76 -29.05 14.78
C GLY A 165 13.95 -27.84 15.70
N GLN A 166 15.09 -27.17 15.67
CA GLN A 166 15.43 -26.14 16.66
C GLN A 166 15.05 -24.74 16.19
N ARG A 167 14.74 -23.84 17.13
CA ARG A 167 14.52 -22.40 16.91
C ARG A 167 13.33 -22.09 15.99
N LEU A 168 12.20 -22.79 16.19
CA LEU A 168 10.93 -22.43 15.57
C LEU A 168 10.48 -21.05 16.10
N GLN A 169 10.06 -20.14 15.21
CA GLN A 169 9.99 -18.70 15.49
C GLN A 169 8.70 -18.04 14.98
N TRP A 170 8.11 -17.18 15.82
CA TRP A 170 6.95 -16.33 15.49
C TRP A 170 7.30 -14.84 15.52
N CYS A 171 7.46 -14.22 14.35
CA CYS A 171 7.56 -12.75 14.23
C CYS A 171 6.24 -12.07 13.84
N GLN A 172 5.28 -12.83 13.29
CA GLN A 172 4.02 -12.31 12.74
C GLN A 172 2.83 -12.85 13.52
N GLY A 173 1.68 -12.18 13.43
CA GLY A 173 0.46 -12.63 14.11
C GLY A 173 0.42 -12.42 15.61
N LYS A 174 1.09 -11.37 16.11
CA LYS A 174 1.05 -11.02 17.53
C LYS A 174 -0.39 -10.77 17.97
N HIS A 175 -0.71 -11.17 19.20
CA HIS A 175 -2.06 -11.11 19.77
C HIS A 175 -3.14 -11.88 18.99
N SER A 176 -2.75 -12.98 18.33
CA SER A 176 -3.68 -13.88 17.64
C SER A 176 -3.12 -15.30 17.57
N TRP A 177 -4.01 -16.31 17.58
CA TRP A 177 -3.62 -17.69 17.34
C TRP A 177 -3.17 -17.88 15.89
N ARG A 178 -1.90 -18.23 15.66
CA ARG A 178 -1.31 -18.34 14.32
C ARG A 178 -0.41 -19.55 14.14
N TRP A 179 -0.59 -20.22 13.00
CA TRP A 179 0.31 -21.24 12.48
C TRP A 179 1.62 -20.66 11.91
N GLU A 180 2.77 -21.17 12.33
CA GLU A 180 4.06 -20.93 11.66
C GLU A 180 4.91 -22.21 11.58
N SER A 181 5.83 -22.22 10.62
CA SER A 181 6.79 -23.31 10.35
C SER A 181 8.09 -22.70 9.79
N LYS A 182 8.80 -21.91 10.61
CA LYS A 182 10.01 -21.19 10.21
C LYS A 182 11.12 -21.32 11.24
N GLN A 183 12.33 -21.62 10.78
CA GLN A 183 13.50 -21.74 11.64
C GLN A 183 14.26 -20.42 11.68
N ARG A 184 14.43 -19.82 12.86
CA ARG A 184 15.36 -18.70 13.05
C ARG A 184 16.79 -19.13 12.73
N THR A 185 17.44 -18.37 11.85
CA THR A 185 18.86 -18.53 11.49
C THR A 185 19.62 -17.24 11.77
N GLU A 186 20.94 -17.26 11.60
CA GLU A 186 21.76 -16.05 11.72
C GLU A 186 21.42 -15.03 10.64
N GLN A 187 21.07 -15.51 9.43
CA GLN A 187 20.76 -14.65 8.27
C GLN A 187 19.33 -14.10 8.33
N GLN A 188 18.39 -14.81 8.96
CA GLN A 188 16.98 -14.41 9.02
C GLN A 188 16.43 -14.58 10.44
N HIS A 189 16.36 -13.44 11.15
CA HIS A 189 15.87 -13.35 12.52
C HIS A 189 14.43 -13.85 12.68
N CYS A 190 13.57 -13.62 11.69
CA CYS A 190 12.16 -14.01 11.73
C CYS A 190 11.87 -15.41 11.22
N GLY A 191 12.94 -16.16 10.94
CA GLY A 191 12.91 -17.53 10.50
C GLY A 191 12.77 -17.73 9.00
N GLU A 192 13.44 -18.75 8.50
CA GLU A 192 13.36 -19.20 7.12
C GLU A 192 12.30 -20.31 6.98
N PRO A 193 11.42 -20.24 5.96
CA PRO A 193 10.42 -21.29 5.72
C PRO A 193 11.07 -22.61 5.30
N HIS A 194 10.35 -23.71 5.50
CA HIS A 194 10.76 -25.08 5.14
C HIS A 194 12.02 -25.60 5.85
N LYS A 195 12.53 -24.90 6.86
CA LYS A 195 13.68 -25.34 7.67
C LYS A 195 13.30 -25.97 9.02
N ILE A 196 12.01 -25.96 9.37
CA ILE A 196 11.48 -26.69 10.52
C ILE A 196 10.89 -28.02 10.05
N PHE A 197 11.62 -29.12 10.25
CA PHE A 197 11.20 -30.46 9.85
C PHE A 197 11.87 -31.57 10.67
N LEU A 198 11.25 -32.75 10.68
CA LEU A 198 11.77 -33.99 11.25
C LEU A 198 11.91 -35.02 10.13
N GLU A 199 13.04 -35.74 10.10
CA GLU A 199 13.21 -36.90 9.23
C GLU A 199 12.76 -38.15 9.99
N ILE A 200 11.82 -38.90 9.42
CA ILE A 200 11.27 -40.12 10.02
C ILE A 200 11.48 -41.28 9.05
N ASP A 201 12.51 -42.07 9.27
CA ASP A 201 12.96 -43.11 8.33
C ASP A 201 12.26 -44.47 8.51
N GLN A 202 11.61 -44.68 9.64
CA GLN A 202 10.95 -45.95 9.97
C GLN A 202 9.46 -45.71 10.22
N PRO A 203 8.56 -46.56 9.71
CA PRO A 203 7.16 -46.52 10.09
C PRO A 203 6.99 -47.12 11.49
N GLY A 204 5.98 -46.64 12.22
CA GLY A 204 5.62 -47.11 13.55
C GLY A 204 5.37 -45.99 14.55
N GLU A 205 5.34 -46.35 15.83
CA GLU A 205 5.13 -45.39 16.92
C GLU A 205 6.41 -44.62 17.23
N HIS A 206 6.31 -43.29 17.18
CA HIS A 206 7.34 -42.32 17.54
C HIS A 206 6.85 -41.41 18.66
N VAL A 207 7.80 -40.84 19.42
CA VAL A 207 7.51 -39.80 20.41
C VAL A 207 7.97 -38.45 19.88
N ILE A 208 7.02 -37.55 19.63
CA ILE A 208 7.32 -36.17 19.26
C ILE A 208 7.48 -35.34 20.53
N HIS A 209 8.51 -34.49 20.55
CA HIS A 209 8.86 -33.64 21.67
C HIS A 209 8.76 -32.17 21.31
N PHE A 210 8.28 -31.35 22.25
CA PHE A 210 8.40 -29.89 22.18
C PHE A 210 9.04 -29.38 23.46
N SER A 211 10.03 -28.48 23.35
CA SER A 211 10.70 -27.89 24.51
C SER A 211 10.73 -26.36 24.42
N MET A 212 10.73 -25.73 25.59
CA MET A 212 10.87 -24.29 25.73
C MET A 212 12.10 -23.76 24.99
N ARG A 213 11.93 -22.64 24.29
CA ARG A 213 13.01 -21.71 23.95
C ARG A 213 12.91 -20.42 24.75
N GLU A 214 11.70 -19.97 25.05
CA GLU A 214 11.35 -18.71 25.74
C GLU A 214 10.17 -18.96 26.70
N ASP A 215 10.15 -18.32 27.89
CA ASP A 215 8.99 -18.37 28.79
C ASP A 215 7.88 -17.44 28.27
N GLY A 216 6.65 -17.59 28.79
CA GLY A 216 5.47 -16.90 28.27
C GLY A 216 4.90 -17.49 26.96
N PHE A 217 5.56 -18.45 26.33
CA PHE A 217 5.08 -19.02 25.07
C PHE A 217 3.73 -19.75 25.24
N GLU A 218 2.72 -19.35 24.48
CA GLU A 218 1.39 -19.96 24.46
C GLU A 218 1.21 -20.91 23.27
N PHE A 219 1.03 -22.21 23.56
CA PHE A 219 1.00 -23.31 22.60
C PHE A 219 -0.40 -23.94 22.53
N ASP A 220 -1.01 -23.90 21.35
CA ASP A 220 -2.38 -24.38 21.11
C ASP A 220 -2.43 -25.72 20.37
N LYS A 221 -1.74 -25.84 19.24
CA LYS A 221 -1.82 -27.04 18.40
C LYS A 221 -0.58 -27.23 17.55
N PHE A 222 -0.25 -28.46 17.18
CA PHE A 222 0.74 -28.71 16.13
C PHE A 222 0.21 -29.66 15.06
N LEU A 223 0.82 -29.57 13.88
CA LEU A 223 0.68 -30.55 12.83
C LEU A 223 2.03 -30.83 12.18
N MET A 224 2.16 -32.00 11.59
CA MET A 224 3.32 -32.40 10.80
C MET A 224 2.83 -32.90 9.46
N THR A 225 3.52 -32.53 8.37
CA THR A 225 3.10 -32.95 7.02
C THR A 225 4.28 -33.24 6.10
N THR A 226 4.14 -34.24 5.23
CA THR A 226 5.12 -34.53 4.17
C THR A 226 5.03 -33.56 2.99
N ASP A 227 3.96 -32.77 2.90
CA ASP A 227 3.84 -31.73 1.88
C ASP A 227 4.68 -30.50 2.26
N ARG A 228 5.85 -30.38 1.61
CA ARG A 228 6.73 -29.21 1.76
C ARG A 228 6.02 -27.89 1.47
N ASN A 229 5.05 -27.89 0.55
CA ASN A 229 4.35 -26.70 0.10
C ASN A 229 2.98 -26.55 0.78
N PHE A 230 2.76 -27.26 1.89
CA PHE A 230 1.53 -27.20 2.66
C PHE A 230 1.16 -25.73 2.96
N THR A 231 -0.05 -25.37 2.57
CA THR A 231 -0.54 -24.00 2.76
C THR A 231 -0.87 -23.80 4.24
N ARG A 232 -0.35 -22.73 4.85
CA ARG A 232 -0.65 -22.38 6.23
C ARG A 232 -2.18 -22.35 6.46
N PRO A 233 -2.72 -23.10 7.45
CA PRO A 233 -4.14 -23.01 7.76
C PRO A 233 -4.51 -21.62 8.28
N GLU A 234 -5.69 -21.12 7.87
CA GLU A 234 -6.24 -19.84 8.35
C GLU A 234 -7.07 -19.99 9.63
N ASP A 235 -7.40 -21.23 10.01
CA ASP A 235 -8.23 -21.62 11.15
C ASP A 235 -7.48 -22.49 12.18
N ALA A 236 -8.20 -23.29 12.97
CA ALA A 236 -7.63 -24.22 13.95
C ALA A 236 -6.92 -25.44 13.33
N GLY A 237 -6.86 -25.54 12.00
CA GLY A 237 -6.22 -26.65 11.30
C GLY A 237 -6.97 -27.98 11.42
N PRO A 238 -6.44 -29.05 10.81
CA PRO A 238 -7.10 -30.35 10.75
C PRO A 238 -7.34 -30.96 12.16
N PRO A 239 -8.44 -31.72 12.36
CA PRO A 239 -8.70 -32.38 13.63
C PRO A 239 -7.72 -33.53 13.88
N PRO A 240 -7.32 -33.78 15.15
CA PRO A 240 -6.50 -34.93 15.49
C PRO A 240 -7.16 -36.26 15.10
N GLN A 241 -6.37 -37.17 14.53
CA GLN A 241 -6.79 -38.54 14.28
C GLN A 241 -6.16 -39.46 15.33
N ILE A 242 -6.92 -40.43 15.83
CA ILE A 242 -6.46 -41.34 16.89
C ILE A 242 -6.30 -42.75 16.34
N LYS A 243 -5.11 -43.30 16.52
CA LYS A 243 -4.81 -44.71 16.25
C LYS A 243 -5.31 -45.60 17.38
N ARG A 244 -5.07 -45.20 18.63
CA ARG A 244 -5.38 -45.97 19.84
C ARG A 244 -5.60 -45.03 21.04
N GLY A 245 -6.43 -45.44 22.00
CA GLY A 245 -6.76 -44.68 23.20
C GLY A 245 -8.06 -43.89 23.06
N THR A 246 -8.37 -43.03 24.02
CA THR A 246 -9.57 -42.18 24.01
C THR A 246 -9.19 -40.77 24.43
N LEU A 247 -9.52 -39.78 23.60
CA LEU A 247 -9.32 -38.38 23.95
C LEU A 247 -10.37 -37.90 24.97
N PRO A 248 -10.00 -37.01 25.88
CA PRO A 248 -10.96 -36.32 26.74
C PRO A 248 -11.90 -35.46 25.88
N LYS A 249 -13.05 -35.10 26.46
CA LYS A 249 -13.94 -34.17 25.80
C LYS A 249 -13.25 -32.81 25.69
N ALA A 250 -13.29 -32.21 24.51
CA ALA A 250 -12.83 -30.83 24.30
C ALA A 250 -13.46 -29.87 25.32
N PHE A 251 -12.68 -28.87 25.72
CA PHE A 251 -13.12 -27.83 26.64
C PHE A 251 -14.19 -26.95 25.97
N PRO A 252 -15.02 -26.24 26.76
CA PRO A 252 -15.98 -25.31 26.19
C PRO A 252 -15.26 -24.27 25.32
N SER A 253 -15.50 -24.34 24.01
CA SER A 253 -14.92 -23.42 23.04
C SER A 253 -15.34 -21.99 23.39
N VAL A 254 -14.36 -21.13 23.61
CA VAL A 254 -14.59 -19.69 23.73
C VAL A 254 -14.37 -19.13 22.34
N ALA A 255 -15.43 -18.62 21.72
CA ALA A 255 -15.28 -17.88 20.47
C ALA A 255 -14.23 -16.78 20.69
N VAL A 256 -13.38 -16.52 19.68
CA VAL A 256 -12.54 -15.31 19.70
C VAL A 256 -13.49 -14.16 19.98
N THR A 257 -13.38 -13.55 21.16
CA THR A 257 -14.06 -12.30 21.44
C THR A 257 -13.35 -11.23 20.64
N ASP A 258 -13.60 -11.20 19.34
CA ASP A 258 -13.88 -9.91 18.74
C ASP A 258 -15.10 -9.42 19.51
N THR A 259 -14.98 -8.30 20.20
CA THR A 259 -16.07 -7.69 20.98
C THR A 259 -17.11 -7.08 20.03
N LYS A 260 -17.59 -7.87 19.06
CA LYS A 260 -18.63 -7.54 18.09
C LYS A 260 -19.54 -8.75 17.81
N SER A 261 -20.62 -8.76 18.59
CA SER A 261 -21.98 -9.23 18.30
C SER A 261 -22.27 -10.73 18.15
N ALA A 262 -23.25 -11.18 18.95
CA ALA A 262 -24.24 -12.17 18.55
C ALA A 262 -25.64 -11.61 18.85
N ALA A 263 -26.48 -11.54 17.82
CA ALA A 263 -27.93 -11.24 17.90
C ALA A 263 -28.68 -12.54 18.29
N ASN A 264 -29.90 -12.60 18.85
CA ASN A 264 -31.14 -11.91 18.50
C ASN A 264 -32.22 -12.21 19.57
N THR A 265 -33.03 -11.21 19.91
CA THR A 265 -34.51 -11.27 20.03
C THR A 265 -34.93 -9.88 20.51
N ALA A 266 -35.40 -9.04 19.60
CA ALA A 266 -35.66 -7.62 19.86
C ALA A 266 -36.61 -7.39 21.05
N PRO A 267 -36.13 -6.76 22.15
CA PRO A 267 -36.93 -5.86 22.95
C PRO A 267 -36.79 -4.45 22.37
N ALA A 268 -37.61 -3.50 22.82
CA ALA A 268 -37.44 -2.09 22.48
C ALA A 268 -35.99 -1.61 22.81
N PRO A 269 -35.44 -0.61 22.09
CA PRO A 269 -34.05 -0.21 22.27
C PRO A 269 -33.81 0.32 23.69
N ASP A 270 -33.07 -0.45 24.50
CA ASP A 270 -32.81 -0.20 25.94
C ASP A 270 -31.39 0.36 26.20
N GLY A 271 -30.79 1.06 25.23
CA GLY A 271 -29.48 1.70 25.38
C GLY A 271 -29.53 3.02 26.17
N PRO A 272 -28.45 3.43 26.87
CA PRO A 272 -28.35 4.78 27.39
C PRO A 272 -28.08 5.79 26.25
N LEU A 273 -28.68 6.97 26.35
CA LEU A 273 -28.21 8.15 25.63
C LEU A 273 -26.85 8.57 26.20
N GLU A 274 -25.91 9.03 25.37
CA GLU A 274 -24.53 9.30 25.79
C GLU A 274 -24.04 10.70 25.41
N LEU A 275 -23.38 11.38 26.34
CA LEU A 275 -22.50 12.52 26.09
C LEU A 275 -21.06 12.10 26.39
N SER A 276 -20.26 11.87 25.35
CA SER A 276 -18.85 11.50 25.51
C SER A 276 -18.02 12.65 26.06
N ALA A 277 -16.93 12.36 26.77
CA ALA A 277 -16.05 13.37 27.34
C ALA A 277 -15.45 14.29 26.26
N ALA A 278 -15.15 13.75 25.07
CA ALA A 278 -14.72 14.53 23.91
C ALA A 278 -15.76 15.58 23.45
N ALA A 279 -17.06 15.30 23.60
CA ALA A 279 -18.12 16.25 23.24
C ALA A 279 -18.14 17.51 24.14
N PHE A 280 -17.50 17.45 25.31
CA PHE A 280 -17.33 18.57 26.22
C PHE A 280 -16.14 19.47 25.83
N ALA A 281 -15.17 19.00 25.02
CA ALA A 281 -13.84 19.62 24.83
C ALA A 281 -13.80 20.97 24.07
N ALA A 282 -14.92 21.67 23.90
CA ALA A 282 -15.03 22.88 23.07
C ALA A 282 -14.73 24.22 23.80
N GLY A 283 -14.06 24.22 24.96
CA GLY A 283 -13.80 25.44 25.74
C GLY A 283 -12.38 25.54 26.28
N GLN A 284 -11.67 26.63 25.99
CA GLN A 284 -10.38 26.94 26.62
C GLN A 284 -10.58 27.42 28.07
N GLY A 285 -9.67 27.02 28.98
CA GLY A 285 -9.60 27.52 30.36
C GLY A 285 -10.28 26.68 31.45
N THR A 286 -10.68 25.43 31.14
CA THR A 286 -11.46 24.54 32.02
C THR A 286 -10.62 23.68 32.98
N GLY A 287 -9.29 23.76 32.91
CA GLY A 287 -8.37 22.90 33.67
C GLY A 287 -8.25 21.47 33.14
N TYR A 288 -8.81 21.19 31.96
CA TYR A 288 -8.74 19.88 31.30
C TYR A 288 -8.00 19.91 29.96
N TYR A 289 -7.49 18.75 29.55
CA TYR A 289 -7.07 18.42 28.19
C TYR A 289 -7.69 17.08 27.78
N LEU A 290 -7.74 16.81 26.46
CA LEU A 290 -8.26 15.55 25.94
C LEU A 290 -7.11 14.53 25.79
N ASP A 291 -7.03 13.59 26.71
CA ASP A 291 -6.03 12.53 26.72
C ASP A 291 -6.38 11.46 25.68
N ARG A 292 -5.46 11.22 24.75
CA ARG A 292 -5.58 10.24 23.64
C ARG A 292 -6.85 10.42 22.79
N GLY A 293 -7.38 11.64 22.70
CA GLY A 293 -8.60 11.93 21.95
C GLY A 293 -9.89 11.35 22.57
N LYS A 294 -9.82 10.74 23.76
CA LYS A 294 -10.90 9.94 24.34
C LYS A 294 -11.34 10.42 25.72
N TRP A 295 -10.41 10.74 26.62
CA TRP A 295 -10.71 11.05 28.02
C TRP A 295 -10.46 12.51 28.34
N MET A 296 -11.35 13.13 29.10
CA MET A 296 -11.04 14.41 29.74
C MET A 296 -10.14 14.16 30.93
N ALA A 297 -9.01 14.87 30.99
CA ALA A 297 -7.94 14.69 31.99
C ALA A 297 -7.40 16.04 32.48
N VAL A 298 -6.99 16.11 33.74
CA VAL A 298 -6.36 17.28 34.37
C VAL A 298 -4.85 17.05 34.36
N ASN A 299 -4.08 18.02 33.85
CA ASN A 299 -2.62 17.94 33.92
C ASN A 299 -2.15 18.33 35.35
N PRO A 300 -1.61 17.39 36.14
CA PRO A 300 -1.28 17.63 37.55
C PRO A 300 -0.18 18.67 37.77
N GLU A 301 0.65 18.95 36.75
CA GLU A 301 1.69 19.98 36.81
C GLU A 301 1.13 21.40 36.62
N GLN A 302 -0.05 21.52 36.01
CA GLN A 302 -0.64 22.81 35.63
C GLN A 302 -1.87 23.16 36.47
N HIS A 303 -2.70 22.16 36.78
CA HIS A 303 -3.97 22.34 37.48
C HIS A 303 -4.21 21.20 38.46
N LYS A 304 -4.87 21.50 39.59
CA LYS A 304 -5.31 20.48 40.56
C LYS A 304 -6.77 20.06 40.38
N ARG A 305 -7.52 20.84 39.60
CA ARG A 305 -8.94 20.65 39.36
C ARG A 305 -9.29 21.04 37.94
N GLY A 306 -10.30 20.37 37.39
CA GLY A 306 -10.95 20.74 36.12
C GLY A 306 -12.45 20.89 36.32
N SER A 307 -13.08 21.79 35.56
CA SER A 307 -14.53 21.97 35.54
C SER A 307 -14.98 22.29 34.12
N ILE A 308 -15.94 21.52 33.61
CA ILE A 308 -16.49 21.73 32.27
C ILE A 308 -17.97 21.41 32.24
N GLU A 309 -18.72 22.13 31.40
CA GLU A 309 -20.16 21.94 31.25
C GLU A 309 -20.54 21.78 29.78
N LYS A 310 -21.63 21.05 29.52
CA LYS A 310 -22.21 20.88 28.19
C LYS A 310 -23.73 20.92 28.28
N THR A 311 -24.36 21.58 27.31
CA THR A 311 -25.81 21.59 27.17
C THR A 311 -26.35 20.17 26.95
N PHE A 312 -27.35 19.79 27.73
CA PHE A 312 -28.09 18.54 27.66
C PHE A 312 -29.00 18.54 26.42
N PRO A 313 -28.72 17.72 25.40
CA PRO A 313 -29.42 17.80 24.12
C PRO A 313 -30.60 16.82 24.02
N PHE A 314 -31.02 16.21 25.13
CA PHE A 314 -32.07 15.19 25.15
C PHE A 314 -33.37 15.75 25.77
N PRO A 315 -34.53 15.15 25.45
CA PRO A 315 -35.83 15.63 25.93
C PRO A 315 -35.90 15.77 27.45
N THR A 316 -36.71 16.72 27.92
CA THR A 316 -36.99 16.89 29.35
C THR A 316 -37.56 15.60 29.95
N GLY A 317 -37.03 15.15 31.09
CA GLY A 317 -37.47 13.90 31.74
C GLY A 317 -36.70 13.56 33.02
N ARG A 318 -36.95 12.35 33.55
CA ARG A 318 -36.22 11.80 34.71
C ARG A 318 -35.26 10.71 34.24
N TYR A 319 -33.98 10.90 34.53
CA TYR A 319 -32.90 10.04 34.06
C TYR A 319 -32.13 9.39 35.21
N ASN A 320 -31.67 8.14 35.02
CA ASN A 320 -30.52 7.65 35.78
C ASN A 320 -29.26 8.10 35.04
N VAL A 321 -28.50 8.98 35.67
CA VAL A 321 -27.31 9.62 35.10
C VAL A 321 -26.08 8.87 35.59
N THR A 322 -25.22 8.41 34.69
CA THR A 322 -24.00 7.68 35.04
C THR A 322 -22.77 8.40 34.53
N LEU A 323 -21.90 8.84 35.44
CA LEU A 323 -20.56 9.30 35.11
C LEU A 323 -19.62 8.09 35.00
N ARG A 324 -18.91 7.98 33.88
CA ARG A 324 -17.92 6.93 33.63
C ARG A 324 -16.52 7.52 33.77
N THR A 325 -15.85 7.23 34.87
CA THR A 325 -14.49 7.70 35.14
C THR A 325 -13.47 6.58 34.87
N ILE A 326 -12.19 6.90 34.99
CA ILE A 326 -11.08 5.97 34.79
C ILE A 326 -10.30 5.87 36.10
N GLY A 327 -10.10 4.65 36.62
CA GLY A 327 -9.28 4.42 37.80
C GLY A 327 -7.81 4.62 37.49
N GLU A 328 -7.03 5.17 38.42
CA GLU A 328 -5.59 5.39 38.25
C GLU A 328 -4.86 4.92 39.51
N ASN A 329 -3.69 4.32 39.36
CA ASN A 329 -2.93 3.70 40.46
C ASN A 329 -2.06 4.70 41.26
N ASP A 330 -1.85 5.89 40.72
CA ASP A 330 -1.09 7.00 41.28
C ASP A 330 -1.94 7.87 42.23
N GLY A 331 -3.27 7.82 42.15
CA GLY A 331 -4.13 8.46 43.15
C GLY A 331 -5.64 8.35 42.94
N GLN A 332 -6.37 8.56 44.03
CA GLN A 332 -7.83 8.49 44.05
C GLN A 332 -8.47 9.83 43.71
N SER A 333 -8.62 10.11 42.40
CA SER A 333 -9.29 11.31 41.93
C SER A 333 -10.76 11.37 42.34
N SER A 334 -11.26 12.58 42.60
CA SER A 334 -12.66 12.83 42.95
C SER A 334 -13.37 13.67 41.89
N TYR A 335 -14.66 13.41 41.72
CA TYR A 335 -15.49 13.95 40.66
C TYR A 335 -16.81 14.45 41.23
N GLY A 336 -17.31 15.56 40.69
CA GLY A 336 -18.64 16.09 40.96
C GLY A 336 -19.45 16.16 39.68
N LEU A 337 -20.75 15.85 39.78
CA LEU A 337 -21.70 16.02 38.68
C LEU A 337 -22.74 17.08 39.09
N SER A 338 -23.01 18.04 38.21
CA SER A 338 -24.00 19.11 38.39
C SER A 338 -24.96 19.22 37.22
N ILE A 339 -26.13 19.79 37.48
CA ILE A 339 -27.14 20.15 36.47
C ILE A 339 -27.53 21.60 36.76
N ASP A 340 -27.42 22.47 35.76
CA ASP A 340 -27.66 23.92 35.88
C ASP A 340 -26.89 24.57 37.04
N GLY A 341 -25.66 24.11 37.26
CA GLY A 341 -24.79 24.57 38.35
C GLY A 341 -25.09 23.96 39.73
N GLU A 342 -26.21 23.24 39.92
CA GLU A 342 -26.53 22.55 41.18
C GLU A 342 -25.88 21.15 41.22
N ARG A 343 -25.08 20.86 42.25
CA ARG A 343 -24.38 19.57 42.39
C ARG A 343 -25.34 18.45 42.79
N ILE A 344 -25.55 17.49 41.90
CA ILE A 344 -26.41 16.32 42.12
C ILE A 344 -25.68 15.16 42.82
N GLY A 345 -24.34 15.19 42.84
CA GLY A 345 -23.55 14.35 43.73
C GLY A 345 -22.07 14.31 43.40
N SER A 346 -21.36 13.38 44.03
CA SER A 346 -19.94 13.15 43.77
C SER A 346 -19.52 11.71 43.90
N TYR A 347 -18.33 11.45 43.37
CA TYR A 347 -17.73 10.14 43.29
C TYR A 347 -16.22 10.27 43.45
N THR A 348 -15.61 9.41 44.27
CA THR A 348 -14.15 9.30 44.33
C THR A 348 -13.77 7.91 43.85
N ASN A 349 -12.84 7.85 42.90
CA ASN A 349 -12.42 6.59 42.33
C ASN A 349 -11.73 5.72 43.40
N PRO A 350 -12.01 4.41 43.45
CA PRO A 350 -11.07 3.48 44.06
C PRO A 350 -9.73 3.55 43.31
N LEU A 351 -8.64 3.21 44.00
CA LEU A 351 -7.32 3.17 43.38
C LEU A 351 -7.32 2.15 42.23
N GLY A 352 -6.77 2.53 41.08
CA GLY A 352 -6.54 1.63 39.96
C GLY A 352 -5.48 0.58 40.29
N ASP A 353 -5.62 -0.60 39.72
CA ASP A 353 -4.59 -1.65 39.68
C ASP A 353 -3.54 -1.40 38.58
N ALA A 354 -3.86 -0.55 37.59
CA ALA A 354 -3.00 -0.12 36.52
C ALA A 354 -2.91 1.42 36.41
N MET A 355 -2.01 1.91 35.54
CA MET A 355 -1.82 3.34 35.28
C MET A 355 -3.11 4.06 34.88
N TYR A 356 -4.00 3.36 34.18
CA TYR A 356 -5.39 3.76 33.95
C TYR A 356 -6.23 2.49 33.74
N ALA A 357 -7.41 2.41 34.34
CA ALA A 357 -8.30 1.26 34.29
C ALA A 357 -9.75 1.69 34.01
N GLU A 358 -10.39 1.07 33.01
CA GLU A 358 -11.80 1.29 32.68
C GLU A 358 -12.67 0.15 33.22
N GLY A 359 -13.95 0.43 33.49
CA GLY A 359 -14.91 -0.59 33.86
C GLY A 359 -15.97 -0.11 34.83
N LYS A 360 -16.97 -0.96 35.08
CA LYS A 360 -18.11 -0.63 35.97
C LYS A 360 -17.69 -0.24 37.38
N ALA A 361 -16.52 -0.69 37.84
CA ALA A 361 -15.94 -0.30 39.13
C ALA A 361 -15.61 1.20 39.23
N TYR A 362 -15.51 1.91 38.10
CA TYR A 362 -15.24 3.34 38.02
C TYR A 362 -16.47 4.13 37.52
N HIS A 363 -17.65 3.54 37.57
CA HIS A 363 -18.89 4.20 37.15
C HIS A 363 -19.73 4.56 38.37
N LYS A 364 -20.31 5.77 38.36
CA LYS A 364 -21.27 6.21 39.38
C LYS A 364 -22.58 6.60 38.75
N THR A 365 -23.66 5.94 39.17
CA THR A 365 -25.03 6.26 38.76
C THR A 365 -25.79 7.01 39.85
N TRP A 366 -26.40 8.14 39.49
CA TRP A 366 -27.42 8.84 40.26
C TRP A 366 -28.78 8.54 39.65
N LYS A 367 -29.70 7.99 40.43
CA LYS A 367 -30.98 7.52 39.93
C LYS A 367 -32.05 8.60 40.01
N ASN A 368 -32.99 8.55 39.08
CA ASN A 368 -34.22 9.33 39.12
C ASN A 368 -34.00 10.86 39.19
N THR A 369 -33.03 11.37 38.44
CA THR A 369 -32.66 12.80 38.38
C THR A 369 -33.52 13.55 37.36
N PRO A 370 -34.27 14.59 37.75
CA PRO A 370 -35.00 15.43 36.79
C PRO A 370 -34.02 16.30 36.00
N ILE A 371 -34.14 16.29 34.66
CA ILE A 371 -33.30 17.11 33.77
C ILE A 371 -34.20 17.73 32.70
N THR A 372 -34.05 19.02 32.47
CA THR A 372 -34.74 19.75 31.39
C THR A 372 -33.87 19.75 30.15
N GLU A 373 -34.49 19.63 28.97
CA GLU A 373 -33.81 19.85 27.69
C GLU A 373 -33.15 21.24 27.69
N GLY A 374 -31.87 21.30 27.29
CA GLY A 374 -31.08 22.54 27.34
C GLY A 374 -30.39 22.83 28.67
N ALA A 375 -30.59 22.02 29.72
CA ALA A 375 -29.88 22.17 30.99
C ALA A 375 -28.37 21.98 30.83
N MET A 376 -27.56 22.63 31.66
CA MET A 376 -26.09 22.50 31.63
C MET A 376 -25.65 21.32 32.50
N ILE A 377 -25.11 20.27 31.88
CA ILE A 377 -24.49 19.14 32.57
C ILE A 377 -23.04 19.51 32.88
N GLY A 378 -22.70 19.61 34.16
CA GLY A 378 -21.34 19.96 34.60
C GLY A 378 -20.60 18.79 35.22
N VAL A 379 -19.32 18.62 34.85
CA VAL A 379 -18.40 17.66 35.46
C VAL A 379 -17.22 18.42 36.06
N THR A 380 -17.02 18.24 37.37
CA THR A 380 -15.82 18.70 38.08
C THR A 380 -14.93 17.51 38.41
N SER A 381 -13.62 17.68 38.29
CA SER A 381 -12.60 16.69 38.65
C SER A 381 -11.57 17.34 39.56
N GLU A 382 -11.08 16.58 40.53
CA GLU A 382 -9.95 16.93 41.39
C GLU A 382 -8.98 15.75 41.44
N ILE A 383 -7.71 16.02 41.15
CA ILE A 383 -6.66 15.02 41.13
C ILE A 383 -6.41 14.46 42.53
N GLY A 384 -6.22 13.15 42.64
CA GLY A 384 -5.79 12.48 43.86
C GLY A 384 -4.31 12.08 43.79
N SER A 385 -3.68 11.88 44.94
CA SER A 385 -2.36 11.28 45.06
C SER A 385 -2.38 10.24 46.16
N LYS A 386 -1.75 9.09 45.92
CA LYS A 386 -1.61 8.02 46.91
C LYS A 386 -0.48 8.30 47.89
N ASP A 387 0.62 8.87 47.43
CA ASP A 387 1.88 9.03 48.17
C ASP A 387 2.27 10.49 48.45
N GLY A 388 1.47 11.44 47.94
CA GLY A 388 1.72 12.88 48.03
C GLY A 388 2.75 13.42 47.04
N GLN A 389 3.30 12.58 46.16
CA GLN A 389 4.34 12.93 45.19
C GLN A 389 3.84 12.76 43.75
N GLU A 390 3.22 11.62 43.42
CA GLU A 390 2.63 11.36 42.12
C GLU A 390 1.12 11.59 42.15
N PHE A 391 0.58 12.29 41.16
CA PHE A 391 -0.83 12.64 41.10
C PHE A 391 -1.49 12.04 39.85
N SER A 392 -2.64 11.42 40.09
CA SER A 392 -3.60 11.01 39.06
C SER A 392 -4.07 12.19 38.22
N ARG A 393 -4.62 11.91 37.03
CA ARG A 393 -5.08 12.92 36.08
C ARG A 393 -6.60 13.10 36.07
N ALA A 394 -7.32 12.47 36.99
CA ALA A 394 -8.77 12.61 37.14
C ALA A 394 -9.55 12.40 35.84
N ARG A 395 -9.25 11.28 35.17
CA ARG A 395 -9.75 10.93 33.85
C ARG A 395 -11.22 10.47 33.84
N TRP A 396 -12.00 10.91 32.85
CA TRP A 396 -13.35 10.38 32.60
C TRP A 396 -13.73 10.34 31.11
N SER A 397 -14.62 9.42 30.74
CA SER A 397 -14.92 9.05 29.35
C SER A 397 -16.31 9.45 28.85
N ALA A 398 -17.34 9.49 29.71
CA ALA A 398 -18.69 9.91 29.31
C ALA A 398 -19.61 10.20 30.50
N VAL A 399 -20.70 10.93 30.23
CA VAL A 399 -21.92 10.96 31.06
C VAL A 399 -23.04 10.31 30.26
N THR A 400 -23.72 9.32 30.84
CA THR A 400 -24.77 8.53 30.17
C THR A 400 -26.11 8.63 30.89
N PHE A 401 -27.20 8.53 30.15
CA PHE A 401 -28.56 8.79 30.61
C PHE A 401 -29.47 7.65 30.19
N THR A 402 -30.08 6.97 31.17
CA THR A 402 -31.15 6.00 30.94
C THR A 402 -32.46 6.55 31.50
N ALA A 403 -33.60 6.22 30.87
CA ALA A 403 -34.89 6.63 31.42
C ALA A 403 -35.09 6.04 32.82
N ALA A 404 -35.54 6.86 33.77
CA ALA A 404 -35.90 6.44 35.12
C ALA A 404 -37.41 6.19 35.29
N ASP A 405 -38.22 6.60 34.31
CA ASP A 405 -39.66 6.36 34.25
C ASP A 405 -40.16 6.13 32.81
N GLU A 406 -41.38 5.63 32.69
CA GLU A 406 -42.01 5.24 31.41
C GLU A 406 -42.24 6.45 30.48
N ALA A 407 -42.54 7.63 31.05
CA ALA A 407 -42.78 8.84 30.27
C ALA A 407 -41.49 9.32 29.57
N THR A 408 -40.38 9.29 30.30
CA THR A 408 -39.04 9.60 29.77
C THR A 408 -38.62 8.54 28.76
N GLY A 409 -38.89 7.26 29.05
CA GLY A 409 -38.64 6.14 28.11
C GLY A 409 -39.33 6.34 26.76
N LYS A 410 -40.60 6.75 26.77
CA LYS A 410 -41.34 7.08 25.54
C LYS A 410 -40.78 8.30 24.81
N ALA A 411 -40.35 9.33 25.53
CA ALA A 411 -39.80 10.55 24.94
C ALA A 411 -38.45 10.31 24.25
N ILE A 412 -37.61 9.42 24.80
CA ILE A 412 -36.28 9.11 24.23
C ILE A 412 -36.29 7.94 23.24
N ALA A 413 -37.36 7.14 23.18
CA ALA A 413 -37.46 6.00 22.28
C ALA A 413 -37.18 6.33 20.80
N PRO A 414 -37.62 7.48 20.23
CA PRO A 414 -37.25 7.86 18.86
C PRO A 414 -35.76 8.17 18.69
N LEU A 415 -35.11 8.72 19.73
CA LEU A 415 -33.67 9.01 19.71
C LEU A 415 -32.84 7.73 19.84
N LEU A 416 -33.26 6.81 20.71
CA LEU A 416 -32.67 5.49 20.84
C LEU A 416 -32.87 4.65 19.56
N ALA A 417 -34.02 4.78 18.89
CA ALA A 417 -34.28 4.16 17.61
C ALA A 417 -33.46 4.77 16.46
N LYS A 418 -33.21 6.09 16.49
CA LYS A 418 -32.29 6.75 15.55
C LYS A 418 -30.84 6.30 15.77
N GLN A 419 -30.41 6.19 17.02
CA GLN A 419 -29.10 5.68 17.42
C GLN A 419 -28.93 4.17 17.10
N ALA A 420 -30.02 3.39 17.08
CA ALA A 420 -30.01 1.97 16.71
C ALA A 420 -30.24 1.70 15.21
N GLY A 421 -30.89 2.62 14.49
CA GLY A 421 -31.05 2.60 13.02
C GLY A 421 -29.82 3.12 12.27
N GLU A 422 -28.87 3.71 13.00
CA GLU A 422 -27.53 4.04 12.54
C GLU A 422 -26.55 2.87 12.81
N GLU A 423 -26.76 1.70 12.19
CA GLU A 423 -25.66 0.76 11.97
C GLU A 423 -25.14 0.85 10.54
N LYS A 424 -23.93 1.44 10.46
CA LYS A 424 -22.97 1.45 9.36
C LYS A 424 -23.30 2.26 8.11
N HIS A 425 -23.78 3.49 8.30
CA HIS A 425 -22.87 4.55 7.86
C HIS A 425 -21.83 4.65 8.96
N THR A 426 -20.63 4.14 8.69
CA THR A 426 -19.47 4.71 9.37
C THR A 426 -19.59 6.21 9.16
N ALA A 427 -20.08 6.93 10.19
CA ALA A 427 -19.53 8.25 10.48
C ALA A 427 -18.04 8.04 10.28
N ALA A 428 -17.51 8.71 9.25
CA ALA A 428 -16.18 8.50 8.75
C ALA A 428 -15.31 8.12 9.94
N ALA A 429 -14.63 6.97 9.87
CA ALA A 429 -13.33 6.95 10.52
C ALA A 429 -12.78 8.32 10.21
N THR A 430 -12.53 9.18 11.21
CA THR A 430 -11.64 10.31 10.99
C THR A 430 -10.52 9.62 10.24
N PRO A 431 -10.33 9.91 8.94
CA PRO A 431 -9.49 9.04 8.17
C PRO A 431 -8.18 9.05 8.95
N ASN A 432 -7.41 8.00 8.89
CA ASN A 432 -5.98 8.20 9.12
C ASN A 432 -5.48 9.08 7.96
N SER A 433 -6.04 10.29 7.82
CA SER A 433 -5.66 11.33 6.91
C SER A 433 -4.42 11.86 7.52
N SER A 434 -3.36 11.71 6.77
CA SER A 434 -2.09 12.29 7.12
C SER A 434 -2.28 13.78 7.39
N PRO A 435 -1.49 14.35 8.30
CA PRO A 435 -1.58 15.76 8.63
C PRO A 435 -1.50 16.63 7.36
N THR A 436 -2.26 17.71 7.39
CA THR A 436 -2.18 18.81 6.43
C THR A 436 -2.25 20.11 7.22
N VAL A 437 -1.40 21.06 6.89
CA VAL A 437 -1.31 22.35 7.57
C VAL A 437 -1.50 23.43 6.51
N PRO A 438 -2.60 24.18 6.56
CA PRO A 438 -2.81 25.32 5.68
C PRO A 438 -1.67 26.33 5.77
N SER A 439 -1.24 26.84 4.63
CA SER A 439 -0.23 27.90 4.49
C SER A 439 -0.66 29.24 5.09
N SER A 440 -1.96 29.44 5.27
CA SER A 440 -2.54 30.57 6.00
C SER A 440 -3.52 30.11 7.06
N LYS A 441 -3.62 30.85 8.17
CA LYS A 441 -4.64 30.64 9.21
C LYS A 441 -5.91 31.45 8.98
N ASP A 442 -5.86 32.40 8.05
CA ASP A 442 -6.99 33.27 7.78
C ASP A 442 -8.03 32.55 6.91
N PRO A 443 -9.34 32.75 7.15
CA PRO A 443 -10.38 32.18 6.31
C PRO A 443 -10.23 32.62 4.84
N LEU A 444 -9.86 33.87 4.62
CA LEU A 444 -9.69 34.50 3.31
C LEU A 444 -8.49 35.45 3.35
N GLN A 445 -7.72 35.50 2.27
CA GLN A 445 -6.65 36.48 2.10
C GLN A 445 -7.21 37.86 1.75
N LEU A 446 -6.68 38.91 2.39
CA LEU A 446 -7.06 40.32 2.20
C LEU A 446 -5.84 41.15 1.73
N PRO A 447 -6.06 42.24 0.96
CA PRO A 447 -7.32 42.73 0.41
C PRO A 447 -7.83 41.87 -0.77
N ARG A 448 -9.15 41.86 -0.99
CA ARG A 448 -9.77 41.13 -2.11
C ARG A 448 -10.20 42.08 -3.22
N LYS A 449 -10.13 41.60 -4.46
CA LYS A 449 -10.75 42.25 -5.61
C LYS A 449 -12.21 41.80 -5.72
N ALA A 450 -12.97 42.48 -6.58
CA ALA A 450 -14.32 42.05 -6.91
C ALA A 450 -14.28 40.70 -7.66
N ASP A 451 -15.38 39.94 -7.55
CA ASP A 451 -15.62 38.77 -8.39
C ASP A 451 -15.64 39.14 -9.87
N GLY A 452 -15.39 38.15 -10.73
CA GLY A 452 -15.57 38.28 -12.17
C GLY A 452 -17.03 38.50 -12.57
N ASP A 453 -17.24 38.87 -13.83
CA ASP A 453 -18.56 39.20 -14.38
C ASP A 453 -19.31 38.00 -14.98
N GLY A 454 -18.72 36.80 -14.94
CA GLY A 454 -19.25 35.59 -15.55
C GLY A 454 -19.01 35.47 -17.06
N SER A 455 -18.22 36.36 -17.64
CA SER A 455 -17.80 36.21 -19.04
C SER A 455 -16.92 34.98 -19.23
N VAL A 456 -17.06 34.36 -20.41
CA VAL A 456 -16.28 33.17 -20.80
C VAL A 456 -15.45 33.49 -22.04
N ASN A 457 -14.16 33.20 -21.96
CA ASN A 457 -13.23 33.27 -23.08
C ASN A 457 -12.81 31.86 -23.50
N VAL A 458 -12.99 31.53 -24.78
CA VAL A 458 -12.49 30.29 -25.37
C VAL A 458 -11.30 30.61 -26.26
N SER A 459 -10.15 29.98 -25.99
CA SER A 459 -8.87 30.29 -26.64
C SER A 459 -8.05 29.04 -26.96
N GLY A 460 -6.92 29.24 -27.66
CA GLY A 460 -6.07 28.20 -28.21
C GLY A 460 -6.19 28.08 -29.73
N GLU A 461 -5.44 27.16 -30.32
CA GLU A 461 -5.64 26.77 -31.72
C GLU A 461 -6.94 25.94 -31.79
N LEU A 462 -8.06 26.53 -32.23
CA LEU A 462 -9.38 25.87 -32.30
C LEU A 462 -9.44 24.81 -33.41
N LYS A 463 -8.72 23.71 -33.20
CA LYS A 463 -8.50 22.62 -34.14
C LYS A 463 -8.65 21.27 -33.44
N GLN A 464 -9.04 20.27 -34.21
CA GLN A 464 -9.17 18.89 -33.73
C GLN A 464 -7.84 18.44 -33.10
N TRP A 465 -7.92 17.87 -31.89
CA TRP A 465 -6.81 17.39 -31.05
C TRP A 465 -5.96 18.47 -30.37
N HIS A 466 -6.22 19.75 -30.59
CA HIS A 466 -5.48 20.82 -29.93
C HIS A 466 -6.10 21.14 -28.57
N LYS A 467 -5.28 21.66 -27.64
CA LYS A 467 -5.78 22.18 -26.38
C LYS A 467 -6.65 23.42 -26.63
N VAL A 468 -7.92 23.32 -26.29
CA VAL A 468 -8.87 24.41 -26.15
C VAL A 468 -8.94 24.80 -24.68
N THR A 469 -8.73 26.07 -24.39
CA THR A 469 -8.81 26.62 -23.03
C THR A 469 -10.09 27.42 -22.91
N LEU A 470 -10.95 27.03 -21.96
CA LEU A 470 -12.10 27.83 -21.54
C LEU A 470 -11.76 28.48 -20.21
N ASP A 471 -11.76 29.81 -20.19
CA ASP A 471 -11.62 30.62 -18.97
C ASP A 471 -12.94 31.32 -18.65
N LEU A 472 -13.47 31.07 -17.47
CA LEU A 472 -14.59 31.78 -16.88
C LEU A 472 -14.05 32.85 -15.92
N SER A 473 -14.49 34.09 -16.08
CA SER A 473 -14.34 35.15 -15.08
C SER A 473 -15.30 34.89 -13.91
N GLY A 474 -14.90 34.01 -13.01
CA GLY A 474 -15.64 33.51 -11.86
C GLY A 474 -15.41 34.28 -10.55
N PRO A 475 -15.77 33.69 -9.40
CA PRO A 475 -15.51 34.28 -8.09
C PRO A 475 -14.03 34.62 -7.90
N TYR A 476 -13.74 35.73 -7.24
CA TYR A 476 -12.37 36.03 -6.82
C TYR A 476 -11.95 35.04 -5.74
N ALA A 477 -10.81 34.39 -5.96
CA ALA A 477 -10.19 33.51 -4.99
C ALA A 477 -8.68 33.77 -4.91
N HIS A 478 -8.10 33.31 -3.81
CA HIS A 478 -6.67 33.20 -3.61
C HIS A 478 -6.34 31.75 -3.28
N GLU A 479 -5.23 31.23 -3.80
CA GLU A 479 -4.82 29.86 -3.56
C GLU A 479 -4.59 29.52 -2.07
N LYS A 480 -4.54 30.50 -1.15
CA LYS A 480 -4.40 30.32 0.31
C LYS A 480 -5.72 30.53 1.07
N ASP A 481 -6.84 30.70 0.36
CA ASP A 481 -8.16 30.85 0.98
C ASP A 481 -8.61 29.51 1.59
N ASN A 482 -9.05 29.53 2.85
CA ASN A 482 -9.51 28.32 3.57
C ASN A 482 -11.03 28.15 3.55
N ALA A 483 -11.80 29.23 3.46
CA ALA A 483 -13.26 29.19 3.58
C ALA A 483 -13.95 30.31 2.79
N PRO A 484 -14.47 30.03 1.56
CA PRO A 484 -14.33 28.77 0.84
C PRO A 484 -12.91 28.54 0.31
N ASN A 485 -12.44 27.29 0.35
CA ASN A 485 -11.21 26.88 -0.32
C ASN A 485 -11.45 26.70 -1.83
N PRO A 486 -10.64 27.32 -2.72
CA PRO A 486 -10.86 27.30 -4.17
C PRO A 486 -10.74 25.91 -4.81
N PHE A 487 -10.04 24.98 -4.17
CA PHE A 487 -9.74 23.65 -4.67
C PHE A 487 -10.74 22.60 -4.16
N THR A 488 -11.23 22.74 -2.92
CA THR A 488 -12.18 21.77 -2.34
C THR A 488 -13.63 22.22 -2.40
N ASP A 489 -13.91 23.52 -2.27
CA ASP A 489 -15.27 24.00 -2.01
C ASP A 489 -15.98 24.59 -3.22
N TYR A 490 -15.24 24.82 -4.31
CA TYR A 490 -15.78 25.25 -5.59
C TYR A 490 -15.63 24.16 -6.63
N ARG A 491 -16.77 23.74 -7.20
CA ARG A 491 -16.82 22.79 -8.30
C ARG A 491 -17.21 23.50 -9.59
N MET A 492 -16.23 23.71 -10.46
CA MET A 492 -16.48 24.00 -11.87
C MET A 492 -16.43 22.69 -12.66
N THR A 493 -17.44 22.45 -13.49
CA THR A 493 -17.49 21.36 -14.46
C THR A 493 -18.02 21.91 -15.78
N VAL A 494 -17.40 21.52 -16.90
CA VAL A 494 -17.81 22.00 -18.22
C VAL A 494 -18.22 20.84 -19.09
N ALA A 495 -19.46 20.88 -19.58
CA ALA A 495 -19.95 19.95 -20.59
C ALA A 495 -19.71 20.54 -21.98
N PHE A 496 -18.94 19.85 -22.81
CA PHE A 496 -18.72 20.16 -24.22
C PHE A 496 -19.52 19.18 -25.08
N LYS A 497 -20.32 19.70 -26.02
CA LYS A 497 -21.19 18.90 -26.88
C LYS A 497 -20.99 19.26 -28.34
N HIS A 498 -20.65 18.27 -29.16
CA HIS A 498 -20.56 18.39 -30.61
C HIS A 498 -21.95 18.36 -31.24
N SER A 499 -22.12 19.06 -32.35
CA SER A 499 -23.35 19.05 -33.16
C SER A 499 -23.78 17.63 -33.61
N GLY A 500 -22.85 16.70 -33.75
CA GLY A 500 -23.07 15.27 -34.03
C GLY A 500 -23.47 14.43 -32.82
N GLY A 501 -23.62 15.02 -31.63
CA GLY A 501 -24.13 14.39 -30.41
C GLY A 501 -23.08 13.90 -29.42
N LYS A 502 -21.79 13.89 -29.79
CA LYS A 502 -20.71 13.51 -28.86
C LYS A 502 -20.60 14.52 -27.71
N THR A 503 -20.42 14.03 -26.49
CA THR A 503 -20.34 14.87 -25.28
C THR A 503 -19.14 14.48 -24.44
N TYR A 504 -18.48 15.50 -23.86
CA TYR A 504 -17.45 15.36 -22.84
C TYR A 504 -17.82 16.22 -21.63
N THR A 505 -17.53 15.71 -20.45
CA THR A 505 -17.66 16.47 -19.20
C THR A 505 -16.29 16.54 -18.56
N VAL A 506 -15.72 17.73 -18.46
CA VAL A 506 -14.36 17.92 -17.93
C VAL A 506 -14.39 18.73 -16.63
N PRO A 507 -13.57 18.38 -15.62
CA PRO A 507 -13.44 19.20 -14.43
C PRO A 507 -12.71 20.51 -14.76
N GLY A 508 -13.21 21.62 -14.23
CA GLY A 508 -12.49 22.90 -14.19
C GLY A 508 -11.73 23.09 -12.86
N TYR A 509 -10.84 24.08 -12.82
CA TYR A 509 -9.97 24.38 -11.68
C TYR A 509 -9.74 25.89 -11.52
N PHE A 510 -9.28 26.33 -10.35
CA PHE A 510 -8.91 27.71 -10.10
C PHE A 510 -7.53 28.05 -10.71
N ALA A 511 -7.47 29.10 -11.52
CA ALA A 511 -6.31 29.46 -12.35
C ALA A 511 -5.79 30.88 -12.08
N ALA A 512 -6.03 31.43 -10.88
CA ALA A 512 -5.59 32.76 -10.46
C ALA A 512 -5.97 33.86 -11.47
N ASP A 513 -4.99 34.49 -12.11
CA ASP A 513 -5.17 35.56 -13.10
C ASP A 513 -5.27 35.05 -14.56
N GLY A 514 -5.28 33.73 -14.76
CA GLY A 514 -5.31 33.09 -16.08
C GLY A 514 -3.96 33.10 -16.82
N ASN A 515 -2.91 33.67 -16.24
CA ASN A 515 -1.55 33.73 -16.80
C ASN A 515 -0.49 33.45 -15.73
N ALA A 516 -0.85 32.68 -14.70
CA ALA A 516 -0.06 32.50 -13.49
C ALA A 516 1.34 31.97 -13.79
N GLY A 517 1.54 31.15 -14.83
CA GLY A 517 2.86 30.65 -15.18
C GLY A 517 3.85 31.75 -15.59
N ASN A 518 3.36 32.89 -16.08
CA ASN A 518 4.18 34.05 -16.43
C ASN A 518 4.19 35.15 -15.37
N THR A 519 3.09 35.30 -14.61
CA THR A 519 2.91 36.40 -13.65
C THR A 519 3.21 36.01 -12.22
N SER A 520 3.37 34.72 -11.95
CA SER A 520 3.47 34.15 -10.59
C SER A 520 2.25 34.50 -9.72
N ALA A 521 1.07 34.70 -10.32
CA ALA A 521 -0.11 35.12 -9.60
C ALA A 521 -0.69 33.99 -8.71
N GLU A 522 -0.91 34.33 -7.44
CA GLU A 522 -1.54 33.45 -6.44
C GLU A 522 -3.06 33.68 -6.30
N SER A 523 -3.61 34.69 -6.98
CA SER A 523 -5.02 35.07 -6.85
C SER A 523 -5.59 35.69 -8.12
N GLY A 524 -6.92 35.66 -8.24
CA GLY A 524 -7.64 36.27 -9.34
C GLY A 524 -9.04 35.69 -9.49
N THR A 525 -9.63 35.89 -10.66
CA THR A 525 -11.01 35.53 -10.98
C THR A 525 -11.10 34.46 -12.06
N HIS A 526 -9.97 33.87 -12.50
CA HIS A 526 -9.98 32.90 -13.60
C HIS A 526 -10.24 31.48 -13.08
N TRP A 527 -11.25 30.86 -13.68
CA TRP A 527 -11.59 29.45 -13.50
C TRP A 527 -11.53 28.77 -14.86
N ARG A 528 -10.72 27.72 -14.96
CA ARG A 528 -10.26 27.19 -16.24
C ARG A 528 -10.69 25.75 -16.44
N ALA A 529 -11.03 25.40 -17.67
CA ALA A 529 -11.16 24.01 -18.12
C ALA A 529 -10.41 23.80 -19.42
N HIS A 530 -9.69 22.68 -19.53
CA HIS A 530 -9.00 22.28 -20.75
C HIS A 530 -9.76 21.17 -21.48
N PHE A 531 -9.95 21.37 -22.78
CA PHE A 531 -10.65 20.46 -23.66
C PHE A 531 -9.83 20.15 -24.90
N ALA A 532 -9.78 18.89 -25.32
CA ALA A 532 -9.12 18.48 -26.56
C ALA A 532 -10.13 17.80 -27.49
N PRO A 533 -10.75 18.55 -28.42
CA PRO A 533 -11.85 18.09 -29.27
C PRO A 533 -11.38 17.03 -30.24
N ASP A 534 -12.17 15.97 -30.38
CA ASP A 534 -11.86 14.84 -31.25
C ASP A 534 -12.58 14.89 -32.60
N GLN A 535 -13.38 15.92 -32.84
CA GLN A 535 -14.18 16.11 -34.05
C GLN A 535 -14.15 17.57 -34.49
N THR A 536 -14.14 17.78 -35.81
CA THR A 536 -14.28 19.10 -36.44
C THR A 536 -15.73 19.57 -36.45
N GLY A 537 -15.95 20.87 -36.65
CA GLY A 537 -17.25 21.51 -36.71
C GLY A 537 -17.69 22.11 -35.36
N SER A 538 -19.00 22.31 -35.24
CA SER A 538 -19.58 23.10 -34.15
C SER A 538 -19.61 22.36 -32.83
N TRP A 539 -19.11 23.01 -31.79
CA TRP A 539 -19.18 22.60 -30.39
C TRP A 539 -19.87 23.66 -29.56
N THR A 540 -20.70 23.23 -28.62
CA THR A 540 -21.28 24.07 -27.56
C THR A 540 -20.68 23.70 -26.23
N TYR A 541 -20.59 24.65 -25.30
CA TYR A 541 -20.24 24.38 -23.91
C TYR A 541 -21.34 24.86 -22.96
N SER A 542 -21.43 24.22 -21.79
CA SER A 542 -22.22 24.68 -20.63
C SER A 542 -21.42 24.47 -19.35
N VAL A 543 -21.34 25.50 -18.52
CA VAL A 543 -20.67 25.49 -17.23
C VAL A 543 -21.67 25.16 -16.13
N ALA A 544 -21.31 24.21 -15.27
CA ALA A 544 -21.93 24.00 -13.96
C ALA A 544 -20.96 24.49 -12.90
N PHE A 545 -21.40 25.40 -12.03
CA PHE A 545 -20.55 26.04 -11.03
C PHE A 545 -21.22 26.02 -9.65
N HIS A 546 -20.68 25.20 -8.75
CA HIS A 546 -21.23 24.99 -7.41
C HIS A 546 -20.26 25.42 -6.32
N ARG A 547 -20.80 25.90 -5.20
CA ARG A 547 -20.08 26.17 -3.95
C ARG A 547 -20.69 25.39 -2.80
N GLY A 548 -19.86 24.71 -2.04
CA GLY A 548 -20.24 23.98 -0.83
C GLY A 548 -19.03 23.27 -0.24
N ASN A 549 -19.05 22.94 1.05
CA ASN A 549 -17.95 22.23 1.69
C ASN A 549 -17.64 20.93 0.93
N LEU A 550 -16.40 20.78 0.45
CA LEU A 550 -15.93 19.65 -0.35
C LEU A 550 -16.70 19.40 -1.67
N ALA A 551 -17.45 20.39 -2.18
CA ALA A 551 -18.27 20.25 -3.38
C ALA A 551 -17.46 19.83 -4.62
N ALA A 552 -16.16 20.15 -4.69
CA ALA A 552 -15.29 19.77 -5.79
C ALA A 552 -14.97 18.26 -5.83
N LEU A 553 -15.05 17.58 -4.68
CA LEU A 553 -14.58 16.21 -4.47
C LEU A 553 -15.70 15.18 -4.32
N ASP A 554 -16.92 15.66 -4.09
CA ASP A 554 -18.11 14.85 -3.97
C ASP A 554 -19.27 15.51 -4.74
N PRO A 555 -19.74 14.90 -5.85
CA PRO A 555 -20.86 15.43 -6.63
C PRO A 555 -22.12 15.62 -5.79
N ASP A 556 -22.32 14.78 -4.78
CA ASP A 556 -23.52 14.70 -3.93
C ASP A 556 -23.41 15.58 -2.67
N ALA A 557 -22.25 16.20 -2.42
CA ALA A 557 -22.09 17.11 -1.29
C ALA A 557 -23.08 18.30 -1.37
N PRO A 558 -23.70 18.69 -0.24
CA PRO A 558 -24.58 19.86 -0.19
C PRO A 558 -23.87 21.10 -0.73
N SER A 559 -24.40 21.63 -1.83
CA SER A 559 -23.82 22.76 -2.53
C SER A 559 -24.91 23.64 -3.16
N GLN A 560 -24.54 24.87 -3.50
CA GLN A 560 -25.40 25.85 -4.15
C GLN A 560 -24.77 26.30 -5.45
N THR A 561 -25.58 26.52 -6.49
CA THR A 561 -25.13 27.15 -7.74
C THR A 561 -24.60 28.55 -7.46
N VAL A 562 -23.50 28.93 -8.10
CA VAL A 562 -22.87 30.24 -7.91
C VAL A 562 -23.24 31.15 -9.07
N ALA A 563 -24.19 32.06 -8.85
CA ALA A 563 -24.56 33.07 -9.85
C ALA A 563 -23.51 34.21 -9.91
N PRO A 564 -23.25 34.80 -11.09
CA PRO A 564 -23.83 34.52 -12.41
C PRO A 564 -23.09 33.42 -13.21
N PHE A 565 -22.17 32.69 -12.57
CA PHE A 565 -21.21 31.79 -13.24
C PHE A 565 -21.83 30.45 -13.69
N ASP A 566 -22.74 29.92 -12.87
CA ASP A 566 -23.50 28.71 -13.19
C ASP A 566 -24.43 28.92 -14.39
N GLY A 567 -24.45 27.98 -15.33
CA GLY A 567 -25.24 28.05 -16.56
C GLY A 567 -24.61 28.88 -17.69
N ALA A 568 -23.42 29.45 -17.49
CA ALA A 568 -22.68 30.13 -18.56
C ALA A 568 -22.46 29.15 -19.73
N SER A 569 -22.80 29.57 -20.95
CA SER A 569 -22.80 28.72 -22.13
C SER A 569 -22.48 29.50 -23.39
N GLY A 570 -22.04 28.78 -24.43
CA GLY A 570 -21.68 29.36 -25.71
C GLY A 570 -21.32 28.30 -26.74
N SER A 571 -20.80 28.75 -27.89
CA SER A 571 -20.39 27.88 -28.99
C SER A 571 -19.10 28.33 -29.64
N PHE A 572 -18.36 27.39 -30.22
CA PHE A 572 -17.14 27.65 -30.99
C PHE A 572 -17.00 26.59 -32.09
N GLU A 573 -16.19 26.91 -33.11
CA GLU A 573 -15.94 26.02 -34.24
C GLU A 573 -14.55 25.39 -34.15
N ILE A 574 -14.47 24.09 -34.45
CA ILE A 574 -13.21 23.35 -34.48
C ILE A 574 -12.84 23.02 -35.93
N ALA A 575 -11.70 23.54 -36.38
CA ALA A 575 -11.14 23.22 -37.69
C ALA A 575 -10.36 21.90 -37.67
N ALA A 576 -9.97 21.41 -38.85
CA ALA A 576 -9.05 20.27 -38.93
C ALA A 576 -7.66 20.65 -38.39
N SER A 577 -6.97 19.68 -37.80
CA SER A 577 -5.56 19.86 -37.43
C SER A 577 -4.70 20.05 -38.68
N ASP A 578 -3.73 20.96 -38.59
CA ASP A 578 -2.70 21.19 -39.61
C ASP A 578 -1.33 20.65 -39.19
N LYS A 579 -1.27 19.93 -38.06
CA LYS A 579 -0.04 19.30 -37.57
C LYS A 579 0.17 17.95 -38.24
N SER A 580 1.43 17.54 -38.36
CA SER A 580 1.82 16.28 -39.00
C SER A 580 3.11 15.73 -38.37
N GLY A 581 3.58 14.59 -38.87
CA GLY A 581 4.78 13.94 -38.34
C GLY A 581 4.55 13.48 -36.91
N ARG A 582 5.52 13.75 -36.02
CA ARG A 582 5.46 13.28 -34.63
C ARG A 582 4.56 14.09 -33.70
N ASP A 583 4.17 15.30 -34.09
CA ASP A 583 3.28 16.12 -33.26
C ASP A 583 1.98 15.35 -33.03
N LEU A 584 1.66 15.08 -31.76
CA LEU A 584 0.54 14.21 -31.42
C LEU A 584 -0.79 14.80 -31.89
N ARG A 585 -0.88 16.11 -32.09
CA ARG A 585 -2.07 16.79 -32.62
C ARG A 585 -2.34 16.42 -34.08
N GLY A 586 -1.36 15.88 -34.80
CA GLY A 586 -1.53 15.27 -36.12
C GLY A 586 -1.87 13.77 -36.07
N GLN A 587 -1.62 13.12 -34.92
CA GLN A 587 -1.86 11.69 -34.71
C GLN A 587 -3.24 11.41 -34.09
N GLY A 588 -3.71 12.31 -33.24
CA GLY A 588 -4.88 12.16 -32.38
C GLY A 588 -4.53 11.57 -31.01
N ARG A 589 -5.53 11.44 -30.13
CA ARG A 589 -5.34 10.89 -28.79
C ARG A 589 -4.89 9.43 -28.83
N LEU A 590 -3.94 9.05 -27.99
CA LEU A 590 -3.49 7.68 -27.80
C LEU A 590 -4.41 6.96 -26.81
N SER A 591 -5.02 5.86 -27.24
CA SER A 591 -6.08 5.19 -26.48
C SER A 591 -5.80 3.72 -26.24
N TYR A 592 -6.26 3.22 -25.10
CA TYR A 592 -6.38 1.79 -24.85
C TYR A 592 -7.55 1.21 -25.65
N VAL A 593 -7.26 0.25 -26.52
CA VAL A 593 -8.24 -0.35 -27.45
C VAL A 593 -8.60 -1.80 -27.09
N GLY A 594 -8.41 -2.19 -25.82
CA GLY A 594 -8.66 -3.56 -25.36
C GLY A 594 -7.61 -4.59 -25.81
N LYS A 595 -6.40 -4.12 -26.14
CA LYS A 595 -5.28 -4.94 -26.66
C LYS A 595 -3.98 -4.59 -25.94
N HIS A 596 -2.92 -5.36 -26.17
CA HIS A 596 -1.59 -5.16 -25.58
C HIS A 596 -0.84 -3.88 -26.00
N TYR A 597 -1.39 -3.13 -26.95
CA TYR A 597 -0.77 -1.92 -27.48
C TYR A 597 -1.80 -0.79 -27.56
N LEU A 598 -1.34 0.41 -27.22
CA LEU A 598 -2.12 1.63 -27.40
C LEU A 598 -2.21 1.99 -28.89
N GLN A 599 -3.27 2.68 -29.29
CA GLN A 599 -3.51 3.08 -30.67
C GLN A 599 -3.94 4.55 -30.76
N PHE A 600 -3.37 5.29 -31.71
CA PHE A 600 -3.79 6.65 -31.99
C PHE A 600 -5.19 6.68 -32.60
N ALA A 601 -6.09 7.46 -31.99
CA ALA A 601 -7.49 7.56 -32.39
C ALA A 601 -7.66 8.21 -33.77
N GLY A 602 -6.78 9.13 -34.16
CA GLY A 602 -6.82 9.80 -35.46
C GLY A 602 -6.26 8.91 -36.57
N THR A 603 -4.98 8.55 -36.49
CA THR A 603 -4.27 7.81 -37.56
C THR A 603 -4.46 6.30 -37.53
N LYS A 604 -4.97 5.73 -36.43
CA LYS A 604 -5.11 4.28 -36.18
C LYS A 604 -3.77 3.54 -36.13
N THR A 605 -2.66 4.26 -36.01
CA THR A 605 -1.33 3.67 -35.82
C THR A 605 -1.18 3.15 -34.39
N TYR A 606 -0.69 1.92 -34.22
CA TYR A 606 -0.33 1.37 -32.90
C TYR A 606 0.98 1.97 -32.41
N PHE A 607 1.13 2.07 -31.08
CA PHE A 607 2.24 2.77 -30.44
C PHE A 607 3.17 1.80 -29.69
N LEU A 608 4.47 2.03 -29.83
CA LEU A 608 5.52 1.46 -29.01
C LEU A 608 6.24 2.60 -28.28
N LYS A 609 6.49 2.42 -26.98
CA LYS A 609 7.08 3.44 -26.09
C LYS A 609 8.60 3.25 -25.98
N VAL A 610 9.39 4.31 -26.16
CA VAL A 610 10.82 4.34 -25.81
C VAL A 610 11.21 5.72 -25.27
N GLY A 611 11.88 5.76 -24.13
CA GLY A 611 12.17 7.03 -23.46
C GLY A 611 13.03 6.95 -22.21
N ALA A 612 13.08 8.06 -21.49
CA ALA A 612 13.78 8.18 -20.22
C ALA A 612 12.79 7.94 -19.06
N ASP A 613 13.16 7.05 -18.13
CA ASP A 613 12.44 6.91 -16.86
C ASP A 613 13.08 7.76 -15.75
N ALA A 614 14.27 8.28 -16.04
CA ALA A 614 15.09 9.06 -15.14
C ALA A 614 15.36 10.47 -15.71
N PRO A 615 15.48 11.50 -14.85
CA PRO A 615 15.33 11.41 -13.40
C PRO A 615 13.86 11.47 -12.95
N GLU A 616 13.49 10.71 -11.92
CA GLU A 616 12.19 10.87 -11.26
C GLU A 616 11.93 12.32 -10.77
N THR A 617 13.01 13.03 -10.43
CA THR A 617 13.03 14.41 -9.95
C THR A 617 12.98 15.45 -11.08
N LEU A 618 12.60 15.09 -12.31
CA LEU A 618 12.57 15.98 -13.47
C LEU A 618 11.82 17.31 -13.21
N LEU A 619 10.73 17.25 -12.42
CA LEU A 619 9.93 18.43 -12.06
C LEU A 619 10.51 19.24 -10.89
N ALA A 620 11.58 18.81 -10.24
CA ALA A 620 12.32 19.58 -9.25
C ALA A 620 13.26 20.58 -9.95
N TYR A 621 12.67 21.56 -10.64
CA TYR A 621 13.40 22.44 -11.56
C TYR A 621 13.45 23.88 -11.04
N ALA A 622 14.64 24.50 -11.07
CA ALA A 622 14.90 25.79 -10.44
C ALA A 622 14.11 26.96 -11.04
N ASP A 623 13.66 26.84 -12.29
CA ASP A 623 12.89 27.88 -12.98
C ASP A 623 11.38 27.77 -12.72
N PHE A 624 10.91 26.72 -12.04
CA PHE A 624 9.54 26.67 -11.56
C PHE A 624 9.36 27.52 -10.30
N ASP A 625 8.24 28.21 -10.22
CA ASP A 625 7.88 29.00 -9.06
C ASP A 625 7.74 28.12 -7.83
N ASN A 626 8.10 28.67 -6.66
CA ASN A 626 7.86 28.08 -5.35
C ASN A 626 8.25 26.58 -5.26
N THR A 627 9.36 26.24 -5.90
CA THR A 627 9.93 24.89 -5.93
C THR A 627 11.19 24.89 -5.10
N ILE A 628 11.28 23.98 -4.13
CA ILE A 628 12.40 23.88 -3.19
C ILE A 628 12.82 22.42 -3.05
N ALA A 629 14.09 22.19 -2.71
CA ALA A 629 14.57 20.87 -2.35
C ALA A 629 14.64 20.76 -0.83
N GLY A 630 13.97 19.76 -0.25
CA GLY A 630 14.03 19.45 1.18
C GLY A 630 15.42 18.97 1.61
N ASN A 631 16.13 18.29 0.72
CA ASN A 631 17.54 17.93 0.90
C ASN A 631 18.40 18.28 -0.33
N PRO A 632 18.79 19.56 -0.50
CA PRO A 632 19.52 20.02 -1.69
C PRO A 632 20.92 19.40 -1.83
N LYS A 633 21.48 18.78 -0.77
CA LYS A 633 22.75 18.06 -0.86
C LYS A 633 22.60 16.68 -1.51
N LYS A 634 21.44 16.03 -1.35
CA LYS A 634 21.12 14.73 -1.94
C LYS A 634 20.49 14.92 -3.33
N ALA A 635 19.51 15.81 -3.43
CA ALA A 635 18.69 16.02 -4.61
C ALA A 635 18.47 17.52 -4.86
N PRO A 636 19.48 18.22 -5.43
CA PRO A 636 19.35 19.64 -5.74
C PRO A 636 18.27 19.90 -6.80
N LEU A 637 17.78 21.14 -6.87
CA LEU A 637 16.96 21.57 -7.99
C LEU A 637 17.78 21.55 -9.27
N LYS A 638 17.16 21.03 -10.33
CA LYS A 638 17.74 20.91 -11.66
C LYS A 638 17.81 22.25 -12.35
N THR A 639 18.73 22.36 -13.29
CA THR A 639 18.90 23.51 -14.17
C THR A 639 18.75 23.16 -15.64
N TRP A 640 18.96 21.89 -15.98
CA TRP A 640 19.06 21.35 -17.33
C TRP A 640 20.01 22.15 -18.21
N SER A 641 21.07 22.72 -17.59
CA SER A 641 22.05 23.59 -18.25
C SER A 641 22.70 22.96 -19.50
N PRO A 642 23.06 21.67 -19.51
CA PRO A 642 23.60 20.99 -20.70
C PRO A 642 22.67 21.04 -21.92
N HIS A 643 21.37 21.24 -21.70
CA HIS A 643 20.35 21.26 -22.73
C HIS A 643 19.88 22.65 -23.16
N LEU A 644 20.48 23.73 -22.63
CA LEU A 644 20.20 25.09 -23.11
C LEU A 644 20.50 25.25 -24.62
N GLN A 645 21.46 24.48 -25.15
CA GLN A 645 21.80 24.43 -26.57
C GLN A 645 20.72 23.79 -27.45
N ASP A 646 19.81 23.03 -26.85
CA ASP A 646 18.74 22.30 -27.56
C ASP A 646 17.43 23.09 -27.61
N TRP A 647 17.34 24.20 -26.89
CA TRP A 647 16.24 25.14 -27.00
C TRP A 647 16.39 25.95 -28.30
N ASN A 648 15.32 26.05 -29.08
CA ASN A 648 15.28 26.77 -30.35
C ASN A 648 14.40 28.01 -30.25
N SER A 649 14.69 28.99 -31.11
CA SER A 649 13.81 30.16 -31.26
C SER A 649 12.38 29.73 -31.59
N GLY A 650 11.42 30.17 -30.78
CA GLY A 650 10.00 29.81 -30.91
C GLY A 650 9.56 28.64 -30.04
N ASP A 651 10.48 27.90 -29.40
CA ASP A 651 10.12 26.99 -28.33
C ASP A 651 9.60 27.78 -27.11
N PRO A 652 8.68 27.23 -26.31
CA PRO A 652 8.05 27.98 -25.24
C PRO A 652 9.04 28.32 -24.12
N THR A 653 8.70 29.40 -23.42
CA THR A 653 9.31 29.85 -22.16
C THR A 653 8.20 30.44 -21.31
N TRP A 654 8.49 30.69 -20.04
CA TRP A 654 7.61 31.49 -19.18
C TRP A 654 8.37 32.63 -18.52
N ALA A 655 7.61 33.64 -18.10
CA ALA A 655 8.13 34.92 -17.63
C ALA A 655 9.19 35.47 -18.61
N ASP A 656 10.27 36.03 -18.09
CA ASP A 656 11.37 36.60 -18.89
C ASP A 656 12.39 35.55 -19.36
N GLY A 657 11.90 34.48 -20.01
CA GLY A 657 12.74 33.48 -20.66
C GLY A 657 13.18 32.31 -19.78
N LYS A 658 12.52 32.09 -18.65
CA LYS A 658 12.67 30.87 -17.83
C LYS A 658 12.18 29.64 -18.59
N GLY A 659 12.68 28.47 -18.22
CA GLY A 659 12.22 27.20 -18.75
C GLY A 659 13.08 26.56 -19.83
N LYS A 660 14.05 27.31 -20.37
CA LYS A 660 14.80 26.92 -21.57
C LYS A 660 15.54 25.61 -21.42
N GLY A 661 16.13 25.35 -20.25
CA GLY A 661 16.89 24.12 -20.01
C GLY A 661 16.01 22.88 -20.16
N LEU A 662 14.89 22.84 -19.44
CA LEU A 662 13.98 21.68 -19.47
C LEU A 662 13.28 21.53 -20.83
N ILE A 663 12.85 22.64 -21.44
CA ILE A 663 12.27 22.61 -22.80
C ILE A 663 13.31 22.10 -23.83
N GLY A 664 14.57 22.51 -23.69
CA GLY A 664 15.68 21.99 -24.47
C GLY A 664 15.93 20.50 -24.23
N ALA A 665 15.84 20.02 -22.99
CA ALA A 665 16.01 18.59 -22.68
C ALA A 665 14.95 17.73 -23.38
N VAL A 666 13.68 18.18 -23.34
CA VAL A 666 12.57 17.53 -24.09
C VAL A 666 12.83 17.57 -25.60
N ASN A 667 13.34 18.69 -26.15
CA ASN A 667 13.72 18.77 -27.55
C ASN A 667 14.82 17.78 -27.92
N TYR A 668 15.86 17.66 -27.09
CA TYR A 668 16.97 16.75 -27.32
C TYR A 668 16.48 15.30 -27.37
N LEU A 669 15.74 14.86 -26.34
CA LEU A 669 15.23 13.49 -26.27
C LEU A 669 14.27 13.21 -27.43
N SER A 670 13.40 14.17 -27.77
CA SER A 670 12.55 14.09 -28.96
C SER A 670 13.42 13.93 -30.20
N GLY A 671 14.38 14.83 -30.41
CA GLY A 671 15.26 14.87 -31.58
C GLY A 671 16.04 13.58 -31.81
N LYS A 672 16.41 12.86 -30.75
CA LYS A 672 17.03 11.52 -30.84
C LYS A 672 16.08 10.42 -31.31
N GLY A 673 14.78 10.69 -31.33
CA GLY A 673 13.72 9.79 -31.80
C GLY A 673 12.97 9.07 -30.68
N CYS A 674 13.28 9.34 -29.42
CA CYS A 674 12.50 8.86 -28.29
C CYS A 674 11.13 9.56 -28.24
N ASN A 675 10.14 8.88 -27.67
CA ASN A 675 8.75 9.30 -27.68
C ASN A 675 8.08 9.21 -26.30
N ALA A 676 8.86 9.14 -25.23
CA ALA A 676 8.35 9.13 -23.86
C ALA A 676 9.36 9.73 -22.88
N PHE A 677 8.83 10.27 -21.78
CA PHE A 677 9.60 10.56 -20.59
C PHE A 677 8.69 10.46 -19.35
N SER A 678 9.27 10.02 -18.25
CA SER A 678 8.58 9.95 -16.95
C SER A 678 9.06 11.03 -15.99
N PHE A 679 8.26 11.22 -14.94
CA PHE A 679 8.50 12.16 -13.86
C PHE A 679 7.60 11.81 -12.68
N LEU A 680 8.07 12.06 -11.45
CA LEU A 680 7.20 12.08 -10.28
C LEU A 680 6.47 13.42 -10.21
N THR A 681 5.18 13.38 -9.87
CA THR A 681 4.43 14.62 -9.52
C THR A 681 4.31 14.84 -8.01
N TYR A 682 4.68 13.85 -7.19
CA TYR A 682 4.72 13.96 -5.74
C TYR A 682 5.77 13.04 -5.11
N ASN A 683 6.77 13.60 -4.45
CA ASN A 683 7.83 12.85 -3.76
C ASN A 683 8.28 13.48 -2.43
N ALA A 684 7.46 14.37 -1.84
CA ALA A 684 7.79 14.97 -0.54
C ALA A 684 8.03 13.87 0.49
N GLY A 685 9.15 13.89 1.22
CA GLY A 685 9.55 12.85 2.18
C GLY A 685 10.19 11.60 1.56
N GLY A 686 10.22 11.51 0.23
CA GLY A 686 10.84 10.43 -0.52
C GLY A 686 12.30 10.68 -0.89
N ASP A 687 12.82 9.97 -1.90
CA ASP A 687 14.23 9.98 -2.23
C ASP A 687 14.72 11.34 -2.71
N GLY A 688 13.90 12.03 -3.51
CA GLY A 688 14.15 13.40 -3.96
C GLY A 688 13.71 14.48 -2.96
N ASP A 689 12.56 14.31 -2.28
CA ASP A 689 11.94 15.30 -1.37
C ASP A 689 11.95 16.73 -1.94
N ASN A 690 11.51 16.90 -3.19
CA ASN A 690 11.67 18.15 -3.94
C ASN A 690 10.60 18.40 -5.02
N VAL A 691 9.58 17.55 -5.12
CA VAL A 691 8.46 17.67 -6.05
C VAL A 691 7.14 17.50 -5.31
N TRP A 692 6.29 18.51 -5.38
CA TRP A 692 4.88 18.45 -4.97
C TRP A 692 4.08 19.55 -5.69
N PRO A 693 2.77 19.35 -5.90
CA PRO A 693 1.92 20.33 -6.59
C PRO A 693 1.41 21.44 -5.66
N PHE A 694 1.67 21.32 -4.36
CA PHE A 694 1.13 22.20 -3.32
C PHE A 694 1.89 23.54 -3.23
N ILE A 695 1.25 24.53 -2.61
CA ILE A 695 1.88 25.81 -2.24
C ILE A 695 2.99 25.60 -1.21
N GLN A 696 2.82 24.64 -0.31
CA GLN A 696 3.86 24.24 0.62
C GLN A 696 3.76 22.75 0.87
N ARG A 697 4.89 22.16 1.26
CA ARG A 697 5.07 20.72 1.42
C ARG A 697 4.00 20.08 2.32
N GLU A 698 3.56 20.78 3.37
CA GLU A 698 2.58 20.29 4.35
C GLU A 698 1.12 20.68 4.03
N ASP A 699 0.85 21.47 2.99
CA ASP A 699 -0.50 21.98 2.68
C ASP A 699 -1.14 21.23 1.51
N LYS A 700 -1.64 20.02 1.79
CA LYS A 700 -2.16 19.10 0.79
C LYS A 700 -3.52 19.50 0.20
N LEU A 701 -4.10 20.59 0.71
CA LEU A 701 -5.42 21.09 0.30
C LEU A 701 -5.34 22.41 -0.50
N HIS A 702 -4.14 22.94 -0.75
CA HIS A 702 -3.94 24.13 -1.55
C HIS A 702 -2.84 23.94 -2.61
N TYR A 703 -3.18 24.23 -3.86
CA TYR A 703 -2.36 23.94 -5.03
C TYR A 703 -1.74 25.21 -5.57
N ASP A 704 -0.49 25.10 -6.01
CA ASP A 704 0.29 26.23 -6.50
C ASP A 704 -0.10 26.56 -7.94
N CYS A 705 -0.79 27.69 -8.12
CA CYS A 705 -1.37 28.03 -9.42
C CYS A 705 -0.29 28.28 -10.49
N SER A 706 0.80 28.97 -10.16
CA SER A 706 1.82 29.34 -11.14
C SER A 706 2.76 28.18 -11.46
N LYS A 707 3.22 27.42 -10.46
CA LYS A 707 4.02 26.20 -10.67
C LYS A 707 3.33 25.22 -11.60
N LEU A 708 2.04 24.96 -11.35
CA LEU A 708 1.27 24.00 -12.15
C LEU A 708 0.95 24.51 -13.56
N ASP A 709 0.80 25.83 -13.75
CA ASP A 709 0.69 26.39 -15.10
C ASP A 709 2.02 26.24 -15.87
N GLN A 710 3.17 26.39 -15.20
CA GLN A 710 4.50 26.17 -15.79
C GLN A 710 4.77 24.70 -16.12
N TRP A 711 4.33 23.75 -15.29
CA TRP A 711 4.34 22.31 -15.63
C TRP A 711 3.51 22.06 -16.91
N GLY A 712 2.34 22.70 -17.01
CA GLY A 712 1.48 22.65 -18.19
C GLY A 712 2.19 23.06 -19.48
N ILE A 713 3.05 24.08 -19.44
CA ILE A 713 3.85 24.50 -20.61
C ILE A 713 4.80 23.39 -21.08
N VAL A 714 5.46 22.70 -20.15
CA VAL A 714 6.36 21.57 -20.47
C VAL A 714 5.58 20.40 -21.07
N PHE A 715 4.42 20.07 -20.51
CA PHE A 715 3.60 18.95 -20.98
C PHE A 715 2.95 19.22 -22.35
N ASP A 716 2.46 20.43 -22.59
CA ASP A 716 1.96 20.83 -23.91
C ASP A 716 3.08 20.80 -24.97
N HIS A 717 4.29 21.21 -24.58
CA HIS A 717 5.47 21.08 -25.44
C HIS A 717 5.81 19.62 -25.72
N GLY A 718 5.74 18.75 -24.71
CA GLY A 718 5.87 17.30 -24.87
C GLY A 718 4.88 16.75 -25.91
N THR A 719 3.60 17.15 -25.83
CA THR A 719 2.57 16.81 -26.82
C THR A 719 2.98 17.26 -28.23
N ALA A 720 3.45 18.50 -28.40
CA ALA A 720 3.92 19.00 -29.69
C ALA A 720 5.17 18.27 -30.23
N LYS A 721 6.00 17.72 -29.33
CA LYS A 721 7.22 16.98 -29.66
C LYS A 721 7.02 15.47 -29.74
N GLY A 722 5.78 14.98 -29.68
CA GLY A 722 5.48 13.56 -29.86
C GLY A 722 5.78 12.70 -28.64
N MET A 723 5.71 13.26 -27.44
CA MET A 723 6.04 12.57 -26.20
C MET A 723 4.82 12.00 -25.49
N TYR A 724 4.94 10.74 -25.08
CA TYR A 724 4.13 10.09 -24.08
C TYR A 724 4.55 10.57 -22.69
N LEU A 725 3.63 11.19 -21.96
CA LEU A 725 3.86 11.71 -20.62
C LEU A 725 3.59 10.61 -19.60
N HIS A 726 4.62 10.06 -18.97
CA HIS A 726 4.45 9.04 -17.94
C HIS A 726 4.31 9.70 -16.56
N PHE A 727 3.07 9.93 -16.11
CA PHE A 727 2.79 10.47 -14.78
C PHE A 727 2.94 9.38 -13.73
N LYS A 728 4.14 9.24 -13.16
CA LYS A 728 4.32 8.56 -11.87
C LYS A 728 3.78 9.49 -10.80
N MET A 729 2.61 9.16 -10.25
CA MET A 729 1.90 10.12 -9.42
C MET A 729 2.64 10.35 -8.10
N GLN A 730 3.04 9.28 -7.42
CA GLN A 730 3.61 9.33 -6.08
C GLN A 730 4.73 8.31 -5.89
N GLU A 731 5.63 8.55 -4.94
CA GLU A 731 6.70 7.62 -4.57
C GLU A 731 6.26 6.64 -3.48
N THR A 732 6.92 5.50 -3.41
CA THR A 732 6.69 4.45 -2.40
C THR A 732 6.78 4.94 -0.96
N GLU A 733 7.61 5.95 -0.70
CA GLU A 733 7.86 6.49 0.64
C GLU A 733 6.61 7.17 1.21
N ILE A 734 5.71 7.64 0.32
CA ILE A 734 4.56 8.47 0.67
C ILE A 734 3.26 8.02 0.04
N ASP A 735 3.22 6.82 -0.54
CA ASP A 735 1.98 6.27 -1.08
C ASP A 735 1.02 5.83 0.04
N ASP A 736 1.52 5.35 1.18
CA ASP A 736 0.75 4.94 2.35
C ASP A 736 1.49 5.08 3.71
N HIS A 737 1.02 4.39 4.75
CA HIS A 737 1.59 4.39 6.11
C HIS A 737 2.51 3.20 6.42
N THR A 738 2.71 2.28 5.49
CA THR A 738 3.21 0.92 5.75
C THR A 738 4.74 0.79 5.72
N LYS A 739 5.45 1.69 5.01
CA LYS A 739 6.93 1.64 4.86
C LYS A 739 7.69 2.03 6.13
N HIS A 740 7.16 2.94 6.96
CA HIS A 740 7.84 3.46 8.17
C HIS A 740 7.30 2.83 9.47
N LYS A 741 7.63 1.54 9.69
CA LYS A 741 7.22 0.72 10.86
C LYS A 741 7.76 1.16 12.24
N ALA A 742 8.31 2.36 12.36
CA ALA A 742 8.70 2.93 13.66
C ALA A 742 7.61 3.84 14.26
N SER A 743 6.82 4.54 13.43
CA SER A 743 5.74 5.44 13.85
C SER A 743 4.36 5.00 13.36
N GLY A 744 4.27 4.22 12.28
CA GLY A 744 3.00 3.84 11.63
C GLY A 744 2.25 5.01 10.98
N LEU A 745 2.83 6.22 11.01
CA LEU A 745 2.29 7.45 10.41
C LEU A 745 3.37 8.04 9.52
N VAL A 746 3.03 8.25 8.26
CA VAL A 746 3.85 8.95 7.27
C VAL A 746 3.20 10.31 7.02
N PRO A 747 3.71 11.40 7.64
CA PRO A 747 3.09 12.71 7.59
C PRO A 747 2.84 13.21 6.18
N GLU A 748 3.72 12.87 5.24
CA GLU A 748 3.68 13.30 3.85
C GLU A 748 2.71 12.46 3.01
N SER A 749 2.44 11.21 3.37
CA SER A 749 1.49 10.40 2.59
C SER A 749 0.15 11.12 2.45
N LEU A 750 -0.57 10.99 1.34
CA LEU A 750 -1.95 11.46 1.30
C LEU A 750 -2.82 10.43 2.02
N ASP A 751 -3.81 10.84 2.80
CA ASP A 751 -4.88 9.96 3.32
C ASP A 751 -4.46 8.57 3.89
N GLY A 752 -3.20 8.41 4.32
CA GLY A 752 -2.61 7.12 4.68
C GLY A 752 -2.72 6.02 3.59
N GLY A 753 -2.74 6.42 2.31
CA GLY A 753 -2.96 5.54 1.16
C GLY A 753 -4.41 5.34 0.75
N ASN A 754 -5.38 5.81 1.54
CA ASN A 754 -6.79 5.71 1.17
C ASN A 754 -7.18 6.76 0.12
N LEU A 755 -8.32 6.55 -0.53
CA LEU A 755 -8.94 7.58 -1.38
C LEU A 755 -9.80 8.54 -0.54
N GLY A 756 -9.14 9.37 0.28
CA GLY A 756 -9.78 10.43 1.07
C GLY A 756 -9.76 11.78 0.36
N THR A 757 -9.95 12.85 1.14
CA THR A 757 -10.03 14.23 0.63
C THR A 757 -8.74 14.65 -0.10
N GLN A 758 -7.57 14.33 0.45
CA GLN A 758 -6.28 14.77 -0.09
C GLN A 758 -6.00 14.10 -1.44
N ARG A 759 -6.18 12.79 -1.54
CA ARG A 759 -5.94 11.97 -2.72
C ARG A 759 -6.98 12.22 -3.81
N LYS A 760 -8.25 12.41 -3.44
CA LYS A 760 -9.29 12.82 -4.41
C LYS A 760 -8.97 14.17 -5.03
N LEU A 761 -8.57 15.14 -4.21
CA LEU A 761 -8.19 16.46 -4.70
C LEU A 761 -6.96 16.38 -5.60
N TYR A 762 -5.96 15.62 -5.19
CA TYR A 762 -4.73 15.40 -5.95
C TYR A 762 -4.96 14.78 -7.32
N CYS A 763 -5.73 13.69 -7.39
CA CYS A 763 -6.11 13.11 -8.68
C CYS A 763 -6.92 14.12 -9.53
N ARG A 764 -7.84 14.86 -8.89
CA ARG A 764 -8.70 15.81 -9.59
C ARG A 764 -7.94 16.98 -10.20
N GLU A 765 -7.02 17.60 -9.45
CA GLU A 765 -6.23 18.72 -9.94
C GLU A 765 -5.32 18.31 -11.10
N LEU A 766 -4.67 17.14 -11.01
CA LEU A 766 -3.85 16.64 -12.13
C LEU A 766 -4.69 16.35 -13.37
N ILE A 767 -5.85 15.71 -13.24
CA ILE A 767 -6.73 15.41 -14.38
C ILE A 767 -7.31 16.69 -14.98
N ALA A 768 -7.76 17.66 -14.16
CA ALA A 768 -8.34 18.91 -14.63
C ALA A 768 -7.32 19.77 -15.40
N ARG A 769 -6.06 19.76 -14.98
CA ARG A 769 -4.98 20.55 -15.60
C ARG A 769 -4.33 19.88 -16.79
N TYR A 770 -4.20 18.54 -16.78
CA TYR A 770 -3.34 17.85 -17.75
C TYR A 770 -4.04 16.74 -18.54
N GLY A 771 -5.26 16.33 -18.16
CA GLY A 771 -6.00 15.27 -18.85
C GLY A 771 -6.31 15.57 -20.33
N HIS A 772 -6.23 16.82 -20.79
CA HIS A 772 -6.42 17.13 -22.21
C HIS A 772 -5.28 16.58 -23.09
N ASN A 773 -4.08 16.36 -22.54
CA ASN A 773 -2.90 15.90 -23.29
C ASN A 773 -3.18 14.58 -24.01
N LEU A 774 -2.56 14.38 -25.17
CA LEU A 774 -3.00 13.35 -26.11
C LEU A 774 -2.39 11.97 -25.85
N ALA A 775 -1.24 11.88 -25.18
CA ALA A 775 -0.60 10.61 -24.86
C ALA A 775 0.00 10.67 -23.46
N LEU A 776 -0.62 9.96 -22.51
CA LEU A 776 -0.16 9.83 -21.14
C LEU A 776 -0.63 8.51 -20.52
N ASN A 777 -0.07 8.15 -19.37
CA ASN A 777 -0.72 7.27 -18.39
C ASN A 777 -1.00 8.03 -17.09
N TRP A 778 -1.85 7.44 -16.26
CA TRP A 778 -1.87 7.63 -14.83
C TRP A 778 -1.21 6.43 -14.17
N ASN A 779 0.05 6.56 -13.73
CA ASN A 779 0.73 5.54 -12.93
C ASN A 779 0.51 5.83 -11.44
N LEU A 780 -0.17 4.92 -10.74
CA LEU A 780 -0.67 5.15 -9.38
C LEU A 780 0.41 5.34 -8.32
N GLY A 781 1.65 4.94 -8.62
CA GLY A 781 2.81 5.21 -7.80
C GLY A 781 4.01 4.40 -8.24
N GLU A 782 5.20 4.91 -7.97
CA GLU A 782 6.47 4.17 -7.98
C GLU A 782 6.48 3.16 -6.81
N GLU A 783 7.27 2.08 -6.94
CA GLU A 783 7.26 0.80 -6.18
C GLU A 783 6.09 0.54 -5.20
N ASN A 784 4.85 0.69 -5.69
CA ASN A 784 3.68 0.92 -4.84
C ASN A 784 3.42 -0.18 -3.79
N THR A 785 3.11 0.24 -2.56
CA THR A 785 2.84 -0.59 -1.38
C THR A 785 1.40 -0.55 -0.87
N GLN A 786 0.56 0.32 -1.45
CA GLN A 786 -0.86 0.43 -1.10
C GLN A 786 -1.59 -0.91 -1.21
N THR A 787 -2.65 -1.08 -0.42
CA THR A 787 -3.47 -2.30 -0.50
C THR A 787 -4.23 -2.39 -1.81
N THR A 788 -4.71 -3.59 -2.16
CA THR A 788 -5.52 -3.80 -3.36
C THR A 788 -6.78 -2.91 -3.35
N GLU A 789 -7.42 -2.74 -2.20
CA GLU A 789 -8.62 -1.92 -2.05
C GLU A 789 -8.32 -0.43 -2.27
N GLN A 790 -7.17 0.04 -1.76
CA GLN A 790 -6.70 1.42 -1.97
C GLN A 790 -6.40 1.69 -3.45
N LEU A 791 -5.71 0.76 -4.11
CA LEU A 791 -5.44 0.82 -5.55
C LEU A 791 -6.74 0.82 -6.35
N GLN A 792 -7.67 -0.11 -6.07
CA GLN A 792 -8.97 -0.17 -6.77
C GLN A 792 -9.79 1.11 -6.59
N ALA A 793 -9.80 1.69 -5.39
CA ALA A 793 -10.49 2.95 -5.14
C ALA A 793 -9.92 4.08 -6.02
N MET A 794 -8.59 4.25 -6.03
CA MET A 794 -7.92 5.27 -6.85
C MET A 794 -8.11 5.03 -8.35
N ILE A 795 -8.00 3.77 -8.82
CA ILE A 795 -8.28 3.36 -10.21
C ILE A 795 -9.68 3.78 -10.63
N ASN A 796 -10.69 3.47 -9.80
CA ASN A 796 -12.08 3.76 -10.13
C ASN A 796 -12.33 5.27 -10.20
N TYR A 797 -11.79 6.03 -9.24
CA TYR A 797 -11.93 7.48 -9.22
C TYR A 797 -11.29 8.15 -10.45
N ILE A 798 -10.08 7.75 -10.83
CA ILE A 798 -9.41 8.25 -12.03
C ILE A 798 -10.22 7.90 -13.28
N ALA A 799 -10.67 6.65 -13.40
CA ALA A 799 -11.44 6.19 -14.55
C ALA A 799 -12.80 6.89 -14.70
N ASP A 800 -13.44 7.29 -13.59
CA ASP A 800 -14.71 8.01 -13.61
C ASP A 800 -14.54 9.50 -13.87
N LEU A 801 -13.39 10.08 -13.48
CA LEU A 801 -13.12 11.51 -13.61
C LEU A 801 -12.45 11.90 -14.93
N ASP A 802 -11.56 11.06 -15.47
CA ASP A 802 -10.85 11.31 -16.72
C ASP A 802 -11.78 11.09 -17.93
N ALA A 803 -12.27 12.20 -18.48
CA ALA A 803 -13.19 12.23 -19.62
C ALA A 803 -12.68 11.55 -20.90
N TYR A 804 -11.39 11.21 -20.95
CA TYR A 804 -10.71 10.71 -22.14
C TYR A 804 -10.26 9.25 -22.02
N GLY A 805 -10.34 8.65 -20.83
CA GLY A 805 -10.01 7.24 -20.59
C GLY A 805 -8.55 6.90 -20.89
N HIS A 806 -7.59 7.67 -20.34
CA HIS A 806 -6.18 7.38 -20.52
C HIS A 806 -5.78 6.03 -19.88
N ASN A 807 -4.60 5.54 -20.29
CA ASN A 807 -4.03 4.32 -19.75
C ASN A 807 -3.77 4.46 -18.24
N ILE A 808 -4.28 3.55 -17.42
CA ILE A 808 -4.03 3.51 -15.97
C ILE A 808 -3.11 2.32 -15.69
N VAL A 809 -1.98 2.58 -15.04
CA VAL A 809 -0.95 1.57 -14.74
C VAL A 809 -0.53 1.59 -13.27
N VAL A 810 0.08 0.51 -12.81
CA VAL A 810 0.73 0.41 -11.49
C VAL A 810 2.17 -0.03 -11.69
N HIS A 811 3.09 0.59 -10.95
CA HIS A 811 4.47 0.14 -10.76
C HIS A 811 4.63 -0.42 -9.35
N THR A 812 5.39 -1.51 -9.18
CA THR A 812 5.59 -2.14 -7.87
C THR A 812 6.90 -2.92 -7.80
N PHE A 813 7.37 -3.18 -6.59
CA PHE A 813 8.59 -3.92 -6.32
C PHE A 813 8.69 -5.24 -7.09
N PRO A 814 9.91 -5.66 -7.50
CA PRO A 814 10.13 -6.91 -8.24
C PRO A 814 9.57 -8.14 -7.52
N SER A 815 9.69 -8.18 -6.19
CA SER A 815 9.21 -9.29 -5.35
C SER A 815 7.72 -9.24 -5.03
N GLN A 816 7.03 -8.15 -5.34
CA GLN A 816 5.61 -7.93 -5.01
C GLN A 816 4.67 -7.99 -6.23
N GLN A 817 5.19 -8.10 -7.45
CA GLN A 817 4.37 -8.11 -8.67
C GLN A 817 3.21 -9.10 -8.62
N ASP A 818 3.45 -10.34 -8.15
CA ASP A 818 2.39 -11.34 -8.02
C ASP A 818 1.30 -10.94 -7.03
N LYS A 819 1.70 -10.36 -5.91
CA LYS A 819 0.81 -9.91 -4.84
C LYS A 819 -0.03 -8.72 -5.30
N VAL A 820 0.56 -7.78 -6.03
CA VAL A 820 -0.09 -6.52 -6.42
C VAL A 820 -0.90 -6.68 -7.70
N TYR A 821 -0.37 -7.35 -8.72
CA TYR A 821 -1.00 -7.41 -10.04
C TYR A 821 -2.11 -8.46 -10.14
N ARG A 822 -1.95 -9.67 -9.57
CA ARG A 822 -2.96 -10.74 -9.72
C ARG A 822 -4.35 -10.40 -9.18
N PRO A 823 -4.48 -9.65 -8.07
CA PRO A 823 -5.79 -9.17 -7.61
C PRO A 823 -6.46 -8.16 -8.57
N LEU A 824 -5.69 -7.51 -9.45
CA LEU A 824 -6.18 -6.48 -10.36
C LEU A 824 -6.50 -6.98 -11.78
N LEU A 825 -6.13 -8.22 -12.11
CA LEU A 825 -6.32 -8.84 -13.44
C LEU A 825 -7.78 -8.95 -13.88
N GLY A 826 -8.02 -8.84 -15.19
CA GLY A 826 -9.33 -9.04 -15.80
C GLY A 826 -10.34 -7.98 -15.37
N ASP A 827 -11.58 -8.42 -15.11
CA ASP A 827 -12.68 -7.54 -14.68
C ASP A 827 -12.62 -7.17 -13.19
N LYS A 828 -11.59 -7.63 -12.46
CA LYS A 828 -11.40 -7.27 -11.04
C LYS A 828 -11.04 -5.79 -10.86
N SER A 829 -10.55 -5.11 -11.89
CA SER A 829 -10.24 -3.68 -11.83
C SER A 829 -10.36 -2.99 -13.19
N LYS A 830 -10.46 -1.65 -13.18
CA LYS A 830 -10.38 -0.85 -14.41
C LYS A 830 -8.94 -0.64 -14.91
N LEU A 831 -7.92 -1.22 -14.26
CA LEU A 831 -6.51 -1.13 -14.68
C LEU A 831 -6.31 -1.60 -16.13
N THR A 832 -5.55 -0.85 -16.92
CA THR A 832 -5.35 -1.13 -18.35
C THR A 832 -3.91 -1.55 -18.68
N GLY A 833 -2.98 -1.42 -17.75
CA GLY A 833 -1.59 -1.80 -17.96
C GLY A 833 -0.77 -1.90 -16.68
N VAL A 834 0.50 -2.24 -16.85
CA VAL A 834 1.50 -2.26 -15.78
C VAL A 834 2.80 -1.62 -16.27
N SER A 835 3.51 -1.01 -15.32
CA SER A 835 4.86 -0.47 -15.50
C SER A 835 5.80 -1.39 -14.72
N LEU A 836 6.58 -2.20 -15.42
CA LEU A 836 7.38 -3.27 -14.80
C LEU A 836 8.74 -2.77 -14.32
N GLN A 837 9.13 -3.35 -13.18
CA GLN A 837 10.46 -3.30 -12.58
C GLN A 837 11.06 -4.71 -12.47
N ASN A 838 12.38 -4.86 -12.36
CA ASN A 838 12.97 -6.11 -11.87
C ASN A 838 14.21 -5.85 -10.99
N SER A 839 15.01 -6.89 -10.73
CA SER A 839 16.28 -6.77 -9.99
C SER A 839 17.49 -7.13 -10.88
N SER A 840 17.27 -7.42 -12.16
CA SER A 840 18.33 -7.78 -13.11
C SER A 840 17.87 -7.63 -14.56
N LEU A 841 18.77 -7.19 -15.44
CA LEU A 841 18.48 -7.02 -16.87
C LEU A 841 18.05 -8.33 -17.53
N GLU A 842 18.58 -9.47 -17.08
CA GLU A 842 18.37 -10.80 -17.64
C GLU A 842 16.92 -11.29 -17.51
N THR A 843 16.16 -10.79 -16.53
CA THR A 843 14.78 -11.24 -16.28
C THR A 843 13.72 -10.44 -17.03
N THR A 844 14.13 -9.38 -17.73
CA THR A 844 13.22 -8.42 -18.40
C THR A 844 12.29 -9.11 -19.40
N HIS A 845 12.83 -9.95 -20.28
CA HIS A 845 12.04 -10.68 -21.28
C HIS A 845 11.02 -11.63 -20.62
N ALA A 846 11.46 -12.43 -19.65
CA ALA A 846 10.62 -13.42 -18.98
C ALA A 846 9.46 -12.78 -18.20
N GLN A 847 9.72 -11.67 -17.48
CA GLN A 847 8.70 -10.94 -16.72
C GLN A 847 7.70 -10.23 -17.65
N THR A 848 8.17 -9.65 -18.76
CA THR A 848 7.28 -9.07 -19.78
C THR A 848 6.33 -10.14 -20.33
N ALA A 849 6.89 -11.27 -20.78
CA ALA A 849 6.11 -12.35 -21.38
C ALA A 849 5.07 -12.92 -20.40
N LYS A 850 5.42 -12.99 -19.10
CA LYS A 850 4.51 -13.42 -18.04
C LYS A 850 3.29 -12.51 -17.95
N TRP A 851 3.46 -11.20 -17.78
CA TRP A 851 2.33 -10.29 -17.56
C TRP A 851 1.50 -10.04 -18.82
N VAL A 852 2.12 -10.11 -20.02
CA VAL A 852 1.38 -10.16 -21.29
C VAL A 852 0.48 -11.40 -21.32
N SER A 853 1.00 -12.56 -20.93
CA SER A 853 0.24 -13.82 -20.93
C SER A 853 -0.85 -13.87 -19.85
N GLU A 854 -0.53 -13.52 -18.60
CA GLU A 854 -1.48 -13.56 -17.47
C GLU A 854 -2.66 -12.59 -17.69
N SER A 855 -2.40 -11.38 -18.19
CA SER A 855 -3.47 -10.41 -18.50
C SER A 855 -4.38 -10.87 -19.64
N SER A 856 -3.80 -11.42 -20.71
CA SER A 856 -4.57 -12.05 -21.79
C SER A 856 -5.42 -13.22 -21.28
N ALA A 857 -4.86 -14.09 -20.44
CA ALA A 857 -5.56 -15.24 -19.88
C ALA A 857 -6.72 -14.82 -18.95
N ALA A 858 -6.61 -13.66 -18.30
CA ALA A 858 -7.67 -13.08 -17.48
C ALA A 858 -8.76 -12.36 -18.29
N GLY A 859 -8.70 -12.36 -19.63
CA GLY A 859 -9.72 -11.79 -20.51
C GLY A 859 -9.58 -10.30 -20.80
N LYS A 860 -8.59 -9.61 -20.21
CA LYS A 860 -8.31 -8.19 -20.42
C LYS A 860 -6.83 -7.97 -20.70
N PRO A 861 -6.40 -7.97 -21.98
CA PRO A 861 -5.02 -7.73 -22.37
C PRO A 861 -4.49 -6.40 -21.82
N TRP A 862 -3.42 -6.44 -21.03
CA TRP A 862 -2.80 -5.24 -20.48
C TRP A 862 -1.74 -4.66 -21.41
N ILE A 863 -1.58 -3.33 -21.34
CA ILE A 863 -0.39 -2.63 -21.84
C ILE A 863 0.75 -2.92 -20.86
N VAL A 864 1.74 -3.71 -21.27
CA VAL A 864 2.87 -4.09 -20.41
C VAL A 864 4.12 -3.35 -20.86
N ALA A 865 4.49 -2.28 -20.15
CA ALA A 865 5.74 -1.56 -20.37
C ALA A 865 6.79 -1.99 -19.34
N PHE A 866 8.07 -1.83 -19.68
CA PHE A 866 9.18 -2.12 -18.77
C PHE A 866 10.01 -0.85 -18.56
N ASP A 867 9.69 -0.13 -17.49
CA ASP A 867 10.19 1.23 -17.27
C ASP A 867 11.40 1.25 -16.31
N GLU A 868 11.58 0.21 -15.49
CA GLU A 868 12.71 0.12 -14.56
C GLU A 868 13.39 -1.27 -14.61
N SER A 869 14.12 -1.54 -15.69
CA SER A 869 14.92 -2.76 -15.80
C SER A 869 16.28 -2.62 -15.09
N GLY A 870 16.70 -3.67 -14.39
CA GLY A 870 17.96 -3.69 -13.65
C GLY A 870 17.71 -3.77 -12.16
N SER A 871 18.62 -3.26 -11.35
CA SER A 871 18.46 -3.06 -9.91
C SER A 871 18.56 -1.56 -9.62
N ALA A 872 18.17 -1.14 -8.41
CA ALA A 872 18.38 0.24 -7.95
C ALA A 872 19.83 0.74 -8.12
N ALA A 873 20.82 -0.15 -7.98
CA ALA A 873 22.22 0.20 -8.19
C ALA A 873 22.61 0.26 -9.68
N HIS A 874 22.06 -0.64 -10.50
CA HIS A 874 22.54 -0.93 -11.85
C HIS A 874 21.40 -1.17 -12.84
N ALA A 875 21.23 -0.26 -13.79
CA ALA A 875 20.20 -0.32 -14.83
C ALA A 875 20.77 0.18 -16.17
N GLN A 876 20.18 1.19 -16.81
CA GLN A 876 20.79 1.81 -17.98
C GLN A 876 22.05 2.60 -17.56
N CYS A 877 23.21 2.02 -17.86
CA CYS A 877 24.49 2.67 -17.66
C CYS A 877 24.68 3.84 -18.65
N PRO A 878 25.65 4.74 -18.41
CA PRO A 878 26.08 5.69 -19.41
C PRO A 878 26.59 4.97 -20.67
N ASP A 879 26.61 5.66 -21.79
CA ASP A 879 27.28 5.16 -22.99
C ASP A 879 28.80 5.21 -22.81
N LEU A 880 29.49 4.23 -23.38
CA LEU A 880 30.96 4.20 -23.41
C LEU A 880 31.54 5.55 -23.88
N GLY A 881 32.47 6.09 -23.08
CA GLY A 881 33.16 7.35 -23.32
C GLY A 881 32.51 8.56 -22.64
N TYR A 882 31.24 8.52 -22.22
CA TYR A 882 30.63 9.63 -21.51
C TYR A 882 31.33 9.87 -20.17
N ASN A 883 31.91 11.05 -19.98
CA ASN A 883 32.75 11.39 -18.82
C ASN A 883 33.83 10.33 -18.50
N GLY A 884 34.34 9.63 -19.52
CA GLY A 884 35.35 8.59 -19.36
C GLY A 884 34.80 7.23 -18.90
N PHE A 885 33.49 7.01 -18.91
CA PHE A 885 32.88 5.72 -18.61
C PHE A 885 33.42 4.61 -19.53
N ASP A 886 33.99 3.57 -18.95
CA ASP A 886 34.66 2.47 -19.66
C ASP A 886 33.90 1.14 -19.57
N GLY A 887 32.67 1.17 -19.06
CA GLY A 887 31.84 -0.01 -18.81
C GLY A 887 31.80 -0.46 -17.35
N HIS A 888 32.58 0.17 -16.45
CA HIS A 888 32.55 -0.17 -15.02
C HIS A 888 31.75 0.82 -14.19
N ASP A 889 31.05 0.32 -13.18
CA ASP A 889 30.42 1.17 -12.18
C ASP A 889 31.45 1.94 -11.32
N ARG A 890 30.98 2.90 -10.51
CA ARG A 890 31.86 3.72 -9.63
C ARG A 890 32.73 2.91 -8.66
N THR A 891 32.40 1.65 -8.40
CA THR A 891 33.16 0.76 -7.50
C THR A 891 34.16 -0.13 -8.24
N GLY A 892 34.08 -0.20 -9.57
CA GLY A 892 34.83 -1.13 -10.41
C GLY A 892 34.39 -2.59 -10.31
N LYS A 893 33.31 -2.89 -9.56
CA LYS A 893 32.89 -4.29 -9.28
C LYS A 893 31.95 -4.85 -10.34
N MET A 894 31.08 -4.00 -10.89
CA MET A 894 30.13 -4.40 -11.92
C MET A 894 30.58 -3.83 -13.27
N ALA A 895 30.58 -4.68 -14.30
CA ALA A 895 31.03 -4.33 -15.64
C ALA A 895 29.99 -4.73 -16.69
N TYR A 896 29.42 -3.75 -17.40
CA TYR A 896 28.62 -3.94 -18.59
C TYR A 896 28.43 -2.60 -19.33
N THR A 897 27.96 -2.68 -20.57
CA THR A 897 27.79 -1.52 -21.43
C THR A 897 26.34 -1.38 -21.88
N GLN A 898 26.03 -0.26 -22.53
CA GLN A 898 24.73 -0.01 -23.14
C GLN A 898 24.29 -1.12 -24.12
N HIS A 899 25.23 -1.89 -24.67
CA HIS A 899 24.91 -3.02 -25.55
C HIS A 899 24.19 -4.16 -24.83
N LYS A 900 24.53 -4.43 -23.55
CA LYS A 900 23.82 -5.43 -22.75
C LYS A 900 22.36 -5.01 -22.55
N VAL A 901 22.14 -3.73 -22.25
CA VAL A 901 20.79 -3.17 -22.04
C VAL A 901 19.98 -3.20 -23.35
N ARG A 902 20.57 -2.81 -24.49
CA ARG A 902 19.94 -2.97 -25.81
C ARG A 902 19.46 -4.41 -26.05
N LYS A 903 20.32 -5.39 -25.82
CA LYS A 903 20.04 -6.82 -26.08
C LYS A 903 18.99 -7.39 -25.14
N GLN A 904 19.12 -7.13 -23.84
CA GLN A 904 18.35 -7.83 -22.80
C GLN A 904 17.11 -7.08 -22.34
N THR A 905 17.15 -5.74 -22.35
CA THR A 905 16.02 -4.90 -21.95
C THR A 905 15.19 -4.49 -23.16
N LEU A 906 15.76 -3.72 -24.10
CA LEU A 906 14.98 -3.15 -25.21
C LEU A 906 14.40 -4.24 -26.12
N TRP A 907 15.27 -5.04 -26.75
CA TRP A 907 14.80 -6.15 -27.58
C TRP A 907 14.14 -7.26 -26.77
N GLY A 908 14.56 -7.47 -25.51
CA GLY A 908 13.91 -8.41 -24.62
C GLY A 908 12.43 -8.08 -24.39
N THR A 909 12.11 -6.83 -24.10
CA THR A 909 10.73 -6.37 -23.87
C THR A 909 9.89 -6.44 -25.14
N LEU A 910 10.42 -5.90 -26.25
CA LEU A 910 9.70 -5.86 -27.53
C LEU A 910 9.39 -7.28 -28.05
N MET A 911 10.35 -8.21 -27.97
CA MET A 911 10.17 -9.58 -28.44
C MET A 911 9.32 -10.44 -27.49
N ALA A 912 9.11 -10.01 -26.25
CA ALA A 912 8.19 -10.64 -25.30
C ALA A 912 6.72 -10.22 -25.52
N GLY A 913 6.45 -9.28 -26.42
CA GLY A 913 5.12 -8.70 -26.63
C GLY A 913 4.82 -7.50 -25.73
N GLY A 914 5.83 -6.90 -25.10
CA GLY A 914 5.68 -5.67 -24.33
C GLY A 914 5.45 -4.44 -25.20
N ALA A 915 4.86 -3.40 -24.61
CA ALA A 915 4.51 -2.14 -25.26
C ALA A 915 5.68 -1.15 -25.38
N GLY A 916 6.85 -1.49 -24.81
CA GLY A 916 8.05 -0.66 -24.87
C GLY A 916 8.75 -0.46 -23.53
N ASN A 917 9.70 0.46 -23.50
CA ASN A 917 10.60 0.70 -22.37
C ASN A 917 10.78 2.17 -22.05
N GLU A 918 11.04 2.47 -20.79
CA GLU A 918 11.79 3.66 -20.41
C GLU A 918 13.04 3.23 -19.64
N TYR A 919 14.05 4.08 -19.61
CA TYR A 919 15.33 3.76 -18.97
C TYR A 919 15.50 4.49 -17.65
N TYR A 920 15.50 3.71 -16.56
CA TYR A 920 15.96 4.12 -15.24
C TYR A 920 17.49 4.12 -15.14
N PHE A 921 18.04 5.10 -14.39
CA PHE A 921 19.48 5.29 -14.22
C PHE A 921 19.92 4.95 -12.79
N GLY A 922 20.50 3.76 -12.63
CA GLY A 922 20.91 3.25 -11.31
C GLY A 922 21.94 4.10 -10.57
N TYR A 923 21.87 4.05 -9.24
CA TYR A 923 22.65 4.90 -8.31
C TYR A 923 24.17 4.80 -8.43
N GLN A 924 24.71 3.70 -8.96
CA GLN A 924 26.15 3.49 -9.12
C GLN A 924 26.74 4.13 -10.38
N PHE A 925 25.92 4.81 -11.19
CA PHE A 925 26.38 5.51 -12.39
C PHE A 925 26.27 7.03 -12.27
N ASP A 926 26.96 7.72 -13.16
CA ASP A 926 26.80 9.15 -13.38
C ASP A 926 25.45 9.45 -14.02
N GLU A 927 24.95 10.67 -13.78
CA GLU A 927 23.62 11.10 -14.22
C GLU A 927 22.56 10.07 -13.78
N ASN A 928 22.49 9.76 -12.48
CA ASN A 928 21.53 8.79 -11.94
C ASN A 928 20.13 9.40 -11.76
N ASP A 929 19.19 8.55 -11.34
CA ASP A 929 17.77 8.88 -11.25
C ASP A 929 17.41 10.10 -10.37
N ILE A 930 18.30 10.47 -9.43
CA ILE A 930 18.09 11.65 -8.60
C ILE A 930 18.80 12.87 -9.19
N VAL A 931 20.05 12.73 -9.63
CA VAL A 931 20.89 13.90 -9.95
C VAL A 931 21.04 14.18 -11.45
N CYS A 932 20.40 13.41 -12.33
CA CYS A 932 20.54 13.61 -13.77
C CYS A 932 20.12 15.04 -14.21
N GLU A 933 21.00 15.65 -15.01
CA GLU A 933 20.91 16.96 -15.66
C GLU A 933 21.23 16.86 -17.18
N ASP A 934 21.88 15.78 -17.63
CA ASP A 934 22.30 15.57 -19.01
C ASP A 934 21.91 14.19 -19.57
N TRP A 935 20.87 14.18 -20.40
CA TRP A 935 20.46 12.97 -21.13
C TRP A 935 21.46 12.57 -22.22
N ARG A 936 22.45 13.38 -22.59
CA ARG A 936 23.54 12.96 -23.50
C ARG A 936 24.43 11.88 -22.90
N SER A 937 24.35 11.65 -21.59
CA SER A 937 24.97 10.49 -20.96
C SER A 937 24.57 9.16 -21.58
N ARG A 938 23.44 9.11 -22.28
CA ARG A 938 22.86 7.93 -22.95
C ARG A 938 22.56 8.21 -24.45
N ASP A 939 23.32 9.10 -25.09
CA ASP A 939 23.10 9.54 -26.48
C ASP A 939 22.91 8.40 -27.52
N GLN A 940 23.82 7.42 -27.53
CA GLN A 940 23.73 6.25 -28.39
C GLN A 940 22.63 5.28 -27.95
N SER A 941 22.36 5.19 -26.65
CA SER A 941 21.24 4.40 -26.13
C SER A 941 19.89 4.89 -26.66
N TRP A 942 19.73 6.20 -26.87
CA TRP A 942 18.56 6.79 -27.54
C TRP A 942 18.49 6.45 -29.03
N ASP A 943 19.63 6.32 -29.70
CA ASP A 943 19.65 5.84 -31.08
C ASP A 943 19.18 4.39 -31.19
N TYR A 944 19.55 3.51 -30.26
CA TYR A 944 19.04 2.14 -30.22
C TYR A 944 17.52 2.11 -30.02
N CYS A 945 16.99 2.98 -29.16
CA CYS A 945 15.55 3.14 -28.98
C CYS A 945 14.85 3.49 -30.30
N ARG A 946 15.29 4.55 -30.97
CA ARG A 946 14.77 4.99 -32.28
C ARG A 946 14.87 3.89 -33.33
N ILE A 947 16.01 3.19 -33.40
CA ILE A 947 16.24 2.09 -34.34
C ILE A 947 15.23 0.95 -34.10
N ALA A 948 14.98 0.59 -32.85
CA ALA A 948 14.09 -0.50 -32.50
C ALA A 948 12.61 -0.19 -32.84
N ILE A 949 12.09 0.98 -32.43
CA ILE A 949 10.71 1.34 -32.78
C ILE A 949 10.56 1.64 -34.28
N GLY A 950 11.59 2.21 -34.90
CA GLY A 950 11.65 2.44 -36.35
C GLY A 950 11.57 1.12 -37.12
N PHE A 951 12.25 0.07 -36.67
CA PHE A 951 12.17 -1.25 -37.30
C PHE A 951 10.72 -1.75 -37.45
N PHE A 952 9.92 -1.66 -36.38
CA PHE A 952 8.55 -2.16 -36.41
C PHE A 952 7.68 -1.38 -37.41
N HIS A 953 7.84 -0.06 -37.45
CA HIS A 953 7.06 0.81 -38.33
C HIS A 953 7.55 0.77 -39.78
N ASP A 954 8.85 0.97 -40.01
CA ASP A 954 9.45 1.10 -41.35
C ASP A 954 9.37 -0.21 -42.14
N HIS A 955 9.43 -1.36 -41.46
CA HIS A 955 9.31 -2.69 -42.10
C HIS A 955 7.90 -3.31 -42.01
N GLN A 956 6.91 -2.50 -41.61
CA GLN A 956 5.48 -2.86 -41.55
C GLN A 956 5.23 -4.15 -40.75
N ILE A 957 5.84 -4.25 -39.58
CA ILE A 957 5.72 -5.42 -38.71
C ILE A 957 4.38 -5.32 -37.96
N PRO A 958 3.48 -6.32 -38.05
CA PRO A 958 2.16 -6.26 -37.42
C PRO A 958 2.21 -6.65 -35.94
N PHE A 959 3.07 -5.98 -35.15
CA PHE A 959 3.37 -6.37 -33.76
C PHE A 959 2.13 -6.50 -32.87
N TRP A 960 1.07 -5.74 -33.15
CA TRP A 960 -0.20 -5.80 -32.43
C TRP A 960 -0.99 -7.11 -32.62
N GLU A 961 -0.60 -7.95 -33.59
CA GLU A 961 -1.17 -9.28 -33.84
C GLU A 961 -0.21 -10.41 -33.47
N MET A 962 1.01 -10.08 -33.05
CA MET A 962 2.08 -11.02 -32.80
C MET A 962 2.12 -11.44 -31.33
N LYS A 963 2.69 -12.61 -31.06
CA LYS A 963 2.84 -13.19 -29.72
C LYS A 963 4.25 -13.74 -29.52
N ASN A 964 4.72 -13.73 -28.28
CA ASN A 964 5.95 -14.43 -27.93
C ASN A 964 5.75 -15.95 -28.11
N VAL A 965 6.74 -16.61 -28.71
CA VAL A 965 6.73 -18.05 -29.02
C VAL A 965 8.14 -18.65 -28.90
N ASP A 966 8.91 -18.27 -27.88
CA ASP A 966 10.30 -18.68 -27.69
C ASP A 966 10.54 -20.20 -27.77
N GLU A 967 9.54 -21.01 -27.42
CA GLU A 967 9.59 -22.47 -27.50
C GLU A 967 9.89 -23.00 -28.92
N ILE A 968 9.44 -22.30 -29.98
CA ILE A 968 9.62 -22.77 -31.37
C ILE A 968 11.04 -22.53 -31.90
N ILE A 969 11.85 -21.76 -31.18
CA ILE A 969 13.29 -21.64 -31.41
C ILE A 969 14.11 -22.40 -30.36
N GLY A 970 13.47 -23.20 -29.50
CA GLY A 970 14.14 -23.95 -28.44
C GLY A 970 14.64 -23.09 -27.30
N ASN A 971 13.90 -22.05 -26.91
CA ASN A 971 14.16 -21.27 -25.68
C ASN A 971 12.96 -21.25 -24.72
N PRO A 972 12.38 -22.40 -24.32
CA PRO A 972 11.18 -22.44 -23.47
C PRO A 972 11.39 -21.82 -22.08
N GLU A 973 12.64 -21.78 -21.61
CA GLU A 973 13.03 -21.16 -20.34
C GLU A 973 13.19 -19.63 -20.45
N ARG A 974 13.00 -19.04 -21.64
CA ARG A 974 13.07 -17.60 -21.89
C ARG A 974 14.39 -16.96 -21.44
N LYS A 975 15.51 -17.67 -21.65
CA LYS A 975 16.85 -17.17 -21.33
C LYS A 975 17.22 -15.99 -22.24
N PRO A 976 18.08 -15.07 -21.80
CA PRO A 976 18.47 -13.89 -22.57
C PRO A 976 19.49 -14.18 -23.69
N THR A 977 19.25 -15.21 -24.49
CA THR A 977 20.13 -15.69 -25.56
C THR A 977 19.54 -15.50 -26.96
N LYS A 978 18.23 -15.76 -27.10
CA LYS A 978 17.47 -15.56 -28.32
C LYS A 978 15.97 -15.50 -28.02
N TYR A 979 15.23 -14.71 -28.78
CA TYR A 979 13.79 -14.51 -28.57
C TYR A 979 13.01 -14.71 -29.87
N CYS A 980 11.76 -15.16 -29.78
CA CYS A 980 10.87 -15.29 -30.93
C CYS A 980 9.52 -14.58 -30.71
N PHE A 981 9.16 -13.75 -31.67
CA PHE A 981 7.88 -13.03 -31.70
C PHE A 981 7.21 -13.27 -33.06
N ALA A 982 5.98 -13.76 -33.07
CA ALA A 982 5.39 -14.26 -34.30
C ALA A 982 3.89 -13.96 -34.44
N LYS A 983 3.49 -13.70 -35.69
CA LYS A 983 2.14 -13.93 -36.18
C LYS A 983 2.18 -15.27 -36.92
N ALA A 984 1.58 -16.29 -36.31
CA ALA A 984 1.66 -17.66 -36.82
C ALA A 984 1.20 -17.76 -38.28
N ASP A 985 1.91 -18.58 -39.07
CA ASP A 985 1.68 -18.79 -40.51
C ASP A 985 1.82 -17.53 -41.38
N ASP A 986 2.48 -16.47 -40.90
CA ASP A 986 2.65 -15.20 -41.62
C ASP A 986 4.07 -14.61 -41.45
N THR A 987 4.39 -14.12 -40.25
CA THR A 987 5.64 -13.40 -39.97
C THR A 987 6.22 -13.84 -38.63
N TYR A 988 7.50 -14.20 -38.64
CA TYR A 988 8.26 -14.58 -37.44
C TYR A 988 9.49 -13.68 -37.33
N LEU A 989 9.75 -13.21 -36.11
CA LEU A 989 10.95 -12.48 -35.76
C LEU A 989 11.77 -13.34 -34.82
N VAL A 990 13.06 -13.48 -35.11
CA VAL A 990 13.99 -14.23 -34.27
C VAL A 990 15.17 -13.33 -33.95
N TYR A 991 15.24 -12.87 -32.70
CA TYR A 991 16.34 -12.05 -32.21
C TYR A 991 17.43 -12.95 -31.63
N LEU A 992 18.67 -12.81 -32.09
CA LEU A 992 19.83 -13.52 -31.56
C LEU A 992 20.67 -12.54 -30.74
N CYS A 993 20.67 -12.66 -29.41
CA CYS A 993 21.30 -11.67 -28.53
C CYS A 993 22.83 -11.59 -28.69
N GLU A 994 23.48 -12.71 -29.02
CA GLU A 994 24.93 -12.80 -29.19
C GLU A 994 25.32 -13.28 -30.60
N GLY A 995 24.41 -13.12 -31.57
CA GLY A 995 24.61 -13.57 -32.94
C GLY A 995 24.52 -15.08 -33.13
N GLY A 996 25.28 -15.59 -34.09
CA GLY A 996 25.32 -16.99 -34.50
C GLY A 996 24.17 -17.38 -35.40
N THR A 997 23.66 -18.60 -35.20
CA THR A 997 22.55 -19.17 -35.97
C THR A 997 21.56 -19.88 -35.05
N THR A 998 20.36 -20.14 -35.56
CA THR A 998 19.38 -20.93 -34.85
C THR A 998 18.45 -21.69 -35.81
N ALA A 999 17.75 -22.66 -35.25
CA ALA A 999 16.66 -23.35 -35.95
C ALA A 999 15.31 -22.77 -35.52
N LEU A 1000 14.38 -22.68 -36.47
CA LEU A 1000 13.00 -22.26 -36.26
C LEU A 1000 12.08 -23.44 -36.59
N ASP A 1001 11.17 -23.78 -35.69
CA ASP A 1001 10.15 -24.79 -35.90
C ASP A 1001 8.94 -24.18 -36.63
N LEU A 1002 8.82 -24.46 -37.93
CA LEU A 1002 7.70 -24.06 -38.78
C LEU A 1002 6.73 -25.22 -39.04
N SER A 1003 6.68 -26.24 -38.18
CA SER A 1003 5.77 -27.38 -38.34
C SER A 1003 4.29 -26.98 -38.41
N GLY A 1004 3.89 -25.94 -37.68
CA GLY A 1004 2.53 -25.37 -37.72
C GLY A 1004 2.26 -24.43 -38.89
N ALA A 1005 3.24 -24.14 -39.75
CA ALA A 1005 3.17 -23.14 -40.80
C ALA A 1005 3.32 -23.78 -42.19
N LYS A 1006 2.75 -23.16 -43.24
CA LYS A 1006 2.76 -23.71 -44.61
C LYS A 1006 3.26 -22.68 -45.62
N GLY A 1007 3.87 -23.17 -46.68
CA GLY A 1007 4.33 -22.35 -47.80
C GLY A 1007 5.81 -21.98 -47.73
N GLN A 1008 6.21 -21.03 -48.55
CA GLN A 1008 7.58 -20.53 -48.63
C GLN A 1008 7.70 -19.23 -47.84
N TYR A 1009 8.84 -19.06 -47.17
CA TYR A 1009 9.15 -17.87 -46.39
C TYR A 1009 10.48 -17.28 -46.88
N ASP A 1010 10.54 -15.97 -47.00
CA ASP A 1010 11.78 -15.22 -47.14
C ASP A 1010 12.47 -15.07 -45.78
N VAL A 1011 13.80 -15.14 -45.78
CA VAL A 1011 14.64 -14.94 -44.60
C VAL A 1011 15.53 -13.72 -44.82
N ARG A 1012 15.39 -12.72 -43.95
CA ARG A 1012 16.13 -11.46 -44.00
C ARG A 1012 16.67 -11.07 -42.63
N TRP A 1013 17.72 -10.25 -42.60
CA TRP A 1013 18.45 -9.89 -41.39
C TRP A 1013 18.42 -8.38 -41.18
N PHE A 1014 18.12 -7.93 -39.95
CA PHE A 1014 18.13 -6.53 -39.55
C PHE A 1014 19.21 -6.31 -38.49
N ASN A 1015 20.01 -5.25 -38.67
CA ASN A 1015 21.09 -4.90 -37.76
C ASN A 1015 20.54 -3.99 -36.64
N PRO A 1016 20.37 -4.47 -35.40
CA PRO A 1016 19.81 -3.68 -34.29
C PRO A 1016 20.74 -2.56 -33.79
N ARG A 1017 22.02 -2.57 -34.21
CA ARG A 1017 23.02 -1.55 -33.82
C ARG A 1017 22.95 -0.32 -34.70
N ASN A 1018 22.74 -0.52 -36.00
CA ASN A 1018 22.84 0.54 -37.01
C ASN A 1018 21.49 0.86 -37.69
N GLY A 1019 20.51 -0.03 -37.58
CA GLY A 1019 19.23 0.08 -38.29
C GLY A 1019 19.36 -0.11 -39.81
N GLY A 1020 18.42 0.49 -40.54
CA GLY A 1020 18.41 0.51 -42.01
C GLY A 1020 17.62 -0.63 -42.67
N ALA A 1021 17.97 -0.92 -43.92
CA ALA A 1021 17.29 -1.91 -44.74
C ALA A 1021 17.55 -3.35 -44.29
N LEU A 1022 16.59 -4.24 -44.57
CA LEU A 1022 16.76 -5.67 -44.39
C LEU A 1022 17.82 -6.24 -45.34
N GLN A 1023 18.71 -7.07 -44.80
CA GLN A 1023 19.87 -7.62 -45.48
C GLN A 1023 19.71 -9.11 -45.79
N THR A 1024 20.53 -9.61 -46.72
CA THR A 1024 20.54 -11.01 -47.14
C THR A 1024 21.61 -11.79 -46.38
N GLY A 1025 21.22 -12.80 -45.60
CA GLY A 1025 22.14 -13.74 -44.98
C GLY A 1025 22.46 -14.94 -45.87
N SER A 1026 23.10 -15.98 -45.31
CA SER A 1026 23.46 -17.18 -46.08
C SER A 1026 22.26 -18.01 -46.53
N THR A 1027 21.15 -17.93 -45.79
CA THR A 1027 19.86 -18.53 -46.14
C THR A 1027 18.90 -17.41 -46.53
N THR A 1028 18.33 -17.50 -47.73
CA THR A 1028 17.43 -16.45 -48.26
C THR A 1028 15.96 -16.86 -48.25
N SER A 1029 15.67 -18.16 -48.20
CA SER A 1029 14.32 -18.69 -48.09
C SER A 1029 14.28 -20.05 -47.41
N VAL A 1030 13.16 -20.36 -46.78
CA VAL A 1030 12.88 -21.63 -46.11
C VAL A 1030 11.45 -22.09 -46.40
N THR A 1031 11.19 -23.39 -46.30
CA THR A 1031 9.86 -23.98 -46.51
C THR A 1031 9.25 -24.37 -45.17
N GLY A 1032 7.98 -24.00 -44.94
CA GLY A 1032 7.22 -24.42 -43.76
C GLY A 1032 6.93 -25.92 -43.75
N GLY A 1033 6.42 -26.42 -42.63
CA GLY A 1033 6.09 -27.84 -42.42
C GLY A 1033 7.14 -28.63 -41.63
N GLY A 1034 8.18 -27.98 -41.11
CA GLY A 1034 9.18 -28.62 -40.26
C GLY A 1034 10.18 -27.63 -39.66
N LYS A 1035 11.21 -28.17 -38.98
CA LYS A 1035 12.32 -27.37 -38.44
C LYS A 1035 13.27 -26.96 -39.55
N VAL A 1036 13.62 -25.68 -39.60
CA VAL A 1036 14.51 -25.09 -40.62
C VAL A 1036 15.66 -24.31 -39.98
N ALA A 1037 16.83 -24.32 -40.62
CA ALA A 1037 17.97 -23.51 -40.19
C ALA A 1037 17.91 -22.12 -40.84
N LEU A 1038 18.10 -21.06 -40.06
CA LEU A 1038 17.98 -19.67 -40.55
C LEU A 1038 19.26 -19.12 -41.19
N GLY A 1039 20.35 -19.89 -41.19
CA GLY A 1039 21.63 -19.50 -41.80
C GLY A 1039 22.44 -18.54 -40.94
N GLN A 1040 23.45 -17.92 -41.56
CA GLN A 1040 24.40 -16.99 -40.93
C GLN A 1040 24.09 -15.55 -41.32
N ALA A 1041 24.41 -14.62 -40.41
CA ALA A 1041 24.31 -13.19 -40.62
C ALA A 1041 25.20 -12.69 -41.78
N PRO A 1042 24.83 -11.58 -42.44
CA PRO A 1042 25.62 -11.00 -43.54
C PRO A 1042 27.00 -10.47 -43.11
N SER A 1043 27.13 -10.02 -41.87
CA SER A 1043 28.38 -9.55 -41.26
C SER A 1043 28.34 -9.74 -39.75
N ASP A 1044 29.48 -9.59 -39.08
CA ASP A 1044 29.61 -9.61 -37.61
C ASP A 1044 28.82 -10.75 -36.97
N PRO A 1045 29.12 -12.02 -37.31
CA PRO A 1045 28.29 -13.16 -36.93
C PRO A 1045 28.26 -13.41 -35.42
N ASN A 1046 29.12 -12.76 -34.63
CA ASN A 1046 29.17 -12.87 -33.17
C ASN A 1046 28.48 -11.68 -32.48
N GLU A 1047 27.81 -10.80 -33.23
CA GLU A 1047 27.05 -9.67 -32.70
C GLU A 1047 25.54 -9.89 -32.87
N ASP A 1048 24.71 -9.10 -32.18
CA ASP A 1048 23.26 -9.27 -32.18
C ASP A 1048 22.58 -9.09 -33.54
N TRP A 1049 21.61 -9.92 -33.88
CA TRP A 1049 20.85 -9.76 -35.14
C TRP A 1049 19.39 -10.11 -34.95
N LEU A 1050 18.52 -9.39 -35.66
CA LEU A 1050 17.10 -9.74 -35.78
C LEU A 1050 16.83 -10.37 -37.14
N ILE A 1051 16.33 -11.59 -37.16
CA ILE A 1051 15.95 -12.30 -38.37
C ILE A 1051 14.45 -12.12 -38.60
N VAL A 1052 14.07 -11.65 -39.78
CA VAL A 1052 12.70 -11.55 -40.25
C VAL A 1052 12.43 -12.72 -41.19
N VAL A 1053 11.52 -13.60 -40.80
CA VAL A 1053 11.04 -14.73 -41.61
C VAL A 1053 9.60 -14.44 -42.00
N ARG A 1054 9.35 -14.10 -43.27
CA ARG A 1054 8.04 -13.63 -43.74
C ARG A 1054 7.55 -14.49 -44.89
N LYS A 1055 6.27 -14.87 -44.85
CA LYS A 1055 5.62 -15.65 -45.91
C LYS A 1055 5.63 -14.90 -47.24
N LYS A 1056 5.90 -15.62 -48.32
CA LYS A 1056 5.90 -15.10 -49.69
C LYS A 1056 4.51 -14.84 -50.24
#